data_AF-A0A352KUK8-F1
#
_entry.id   AF-A0A352KUK8-F1
#
_cell.length_a   1.000
_cell.length_b   1.000
_cell.length_c   1.000
_cell.angle_alpha   90.00
_cell.angle_beta   90.00
_cell.angle_gamma   90.00
#
_symmetry.space_group_name_H-M   'P 1'
#
loop_
_entity.id
_entity.type
_entity.pdbx_description
1 polymer ?
#
loop_
_entity_poly.entity_id
_entity_poly.type
_entity_poly.pdbx_seq_one_letter_code
_entity_poly.pdbx_strand_id
1 'polypeptide(L)'
;MKPLFLLCNGGWFGVGGSLLVIFVVLWRHGCAGSRRMCVTGRLKWLLWCCVCCGMMPSLAAQSPQWVLPEIPGPLVQRVLFDSAAAGEQVSCYVSLPPEYDSQPQRRFPVLYWLHGMGGGSAGVTQVAQRYQTAMQTGQLPPLIIVFPNGLSAGMWCDWKFRDVRLETILIEELIPHIDGVFRTVRGPEGRIIEGFSTGGYGAARLGLRHHQLFGAVSMLSAGPLQLDSGDAARLVPEGGEQVLLDVYGGDQQYFEAQSPWRIAEMEAGSLREGRVLRQIVGDRDETLKHNQNFHRHLDSLQIPHEFRQLPAVSQNLNAVLNSLGEDNWKFYRRALTGLVPPTLTVEPSQRPNILVIFSDDHGWADLGVQGMDPDVRTPHLDQLARDGVRFERGYVTAPQCVPSRAALLTGRYQQRFGVEDNNRGPLPLSELTIAERLRPQGYVSGWVGKSHLDIGAAKGVEKSQRILADHMPQHQGFDEYFRGEQRQYYASHDLLGRPLPNAPQVITDNRFRVVVQTEAALSFLDRRAADPERPWFLYLALYAPHVPLESPEPWFSETPEHLPLQRRQALAMIAAMDEGVGRIREKLREQGADRRTLIFFIGDNGAPLGTAWDGSLNKPLAGQKGMLSEGGVRTPFVAAWPGRWPAGGVYSQPVSSLDVAATAAAAAGLRPDPQLDGVDLTPYVTGQRRDAPHERLFWRWGSQSAVLEMPWKLIRLGNRPPLLFDVSTPEGEHQRRNLVTEQPEVAARLDRRLREWAAQLQPAGLSEDASAFSRRHEELFGEHELIAGERGAMPSAIPPREDEAAIQGWIGRNGVLTKTESGLLLEPESEAAGARAFLTNSRLDIPGPVTVVLRIRAVAGGTGPGRITWRTREASFAEHQVSEFRWPEGEEWREVAVELRERSRIQHVRIQPPVGAEGVEVQAMEFRGAGEVVEYWFGG
;
A
#
# COMPACT_ATOMS: atom_id res chain seq x y z
N MET A 1 45.49 -58.93 52.89
CA MET A 1 44.83 -60.21 52.57
C MET A 1 44.76 -60.35 51.06
N LYS A 2 45.32 -61.44 50.56
CA LYS A 2 45.23 -61.99 49.18
C LYS A 2 43.95 -62.86 49.09
N PRO A 3 43.51 -63.44 47.94
CA PRO A 3 43.78 -63.12 46.51
C PRO A 3 42.67 -63.54 45.48
N LEU A 4 43.05 -63.49 44.18
CA LEU A 4 42.62 -64.31 42.99
C LEU A 4 41.32 -63.87 42.26
N PHE A 5 41.26 -63.74 40.92
CA PHE A 5 41.82 -64.57 39.82
C PHE A 5 42.25 -63.80 38.53
N LEU A 6 43.05 -64.49 37.71
CA LEU A 6 43.65 -64.23 36.38
C LEU A 6 42.64 -63.92 35.24
N LEU A 7 42.97 -63.31 34.07
CA LEU A 7 43.88 -63.77 32.99
C LEU A 7 44.17 -62.65 31.94
N CYS A 8 45.33 -62.77 31.28
CA CYS A 8 46.00 -61.84 30.34
C CYS A 8 45.41 -61.74 28.91
N ASN A 9 45.59 -60.60 28.22
CA ASN A 9 46.49 -60.48 27.03
C ASN A 9 46.53 -59.06 26.39
N GLY A 10 47.76 -58.57 26.14
CA GLY A 10 48.22 -57.54 25.17
C GLY A 10 47.72 -56.08 25.31
N GLY A 11 48.51 -55.00 25.34
CA GLY A 11 49.95 -54.70 25.24
C GLY A 11 50.08 -53.16 25.32
N TRP A 12 50.53 -52.62 26.46
CA TRP A 12 51.81 -51.93 26.76
C TRP A 12 52.02 -50.47 26.28
N PHE A 13 51.92 -49.58 27.30
CA PHE A 13 52.64 -48.32 27.62
C PHE A 13 52.71 -47.12 26.65
N GLY A 14 52.53 -45.85 27.10
CA GLY A 14 52.28 -45.35 28.46
C GLY A 14 52.41 -43.82 28.66
N VAL A 15 51.64 -43.33 29.65
CA VAL A 15 51.92 -42.31 30.71
C VAL A 15 52.27 -40.86 30.29
N GLY A 16 51.72 -39.80 30.89
CA GLY A 16 50.80 -39.65 32.03
C GLY A 16 50.48 -38.17 32.33
N GLY A 17 49.57 -37.94 33.27
CA GLY A 17 49.21 -36.60 33.76
C GLY A 17 49.83 -36.28 35.11
N SER A 18 49.75 -35.00 35.52
CA SER A 18 49.51 -34.52 36.90
C SER A 18 49.39 -33.00 36.97
N LEU A 19 48.47 -32.53 37.82
CA LEU A 19 48.20 -31.14 38.21
C LEU A 19 49.33 -30.52 39.05
N LEU A 20 49.44 -29.17 39.04
CA LEU A 20 49.69 -28.39 40.27
C LEU A 20 49.21 -26.93 40.14
N VAL A 21 48.58 -26.43 41.21
CA VAL A 21 48.11 -25.04 41.45
C VAL A 21 49.22 -24.22 42.09
N ILE A 22 49.47 -22.96 41.68
CA ILE A 22 50.17 -21.93 42.50
C ILE A 22 49.61 -20.51 42.24
N PHE A 23 49.28 -19.82 43.33
CA PHE A 23 48.99 -18.38 43.50
C PHE A 23 50.28 -17.53 43.50
N VAL A 24 50.29 -16.30 42.96
CA VAL A 24 51.24 -15.25 43.40
C VAL A 24 50.60 -13.84 43.41
N VAL A 25 50.90 -13.13 44.50
CA VAL A 25 50.47 -11.80 44.95
C VAL A 25 51.53 -10.73 44.61
N LEU A 26 51.06 -9.49 44.36
CA LEU A 26 51.68 -8.15 44.44
C LEU A 26 53.20 -8.01 44.73
N TRP A 27 53.90 -7.14 43.94
CA TRP A 27 54.71 -6.06 44.54
C TRP A 27 55.02 -4.86 43.60
N ARG A 28 55.40 -3.76 44.26
CA ARG A 28 55.44 -2.32 43.87
C ARG A 28 56.85 -1.81 43.54
N HIS A 29 56.90 -0.71 42.76
CA HIS A 29 57.98 0.32 42.66
C HIS A 29 59.35 -0.14 42.11
N GLY A 30 60.14 0.64 41.36
CA GLY A 30 60.16 2.06 41.02
C GLY A 30 61.63 2.49 40.82
N CYS A 31 61.86 3.34 39.83
CA CYS A 31 63.03 4.23 39.63
C CYS A 31 64.41 3.70 39.14
N ALA A 32 64.73 4.18 37.93
CA ALA A 32 65.84 5.08 37.59
C ALA A 32 67.26 4.52 37.41
N GLY A 33 67.90 4.91 36.29
CA GLY A 33 69.36 4.86 36.16
C GLY A 33 69.90 4.89 34.74
N SER A 34 70.05 6.09 34.18
CA SER A 34 70.68 6.41 32.90
C SER A 34 72.18 6.05 32.79
N ARG A 35 72.68 5.69 31.59
CA ARG A 35 73.62 6.50 30.74
C ARG A 35 74.31 5.68 29.62
N ARG A 36 74.18 6.24 28.40
CA ARG A 36 75.18 6.47 27.32
C ARG A 36 76.17 5.36 26.94
N MET A 37 76.25 5.03 25.64
CA MET A 37 77.32 5.55 24.77
C MET A 37 77.11 5.22 23.28
N CYS A 38 77.50 6.20 22.47
CA CYS A 38 77.63 6.19 21.02
C CYS A 38 78.89 5.37 20.62
N VAL A 39 78.96 4.86 19.38
CA VAL A 39 80.09 5.01 18.43
C VAL A 39 79.83 4.18 17.18
N THR A 40 79.97 4.86 16.05
CA THR A 40 80.04 4.40 14.66
C THR A 40 81.33 3.64 14.36
N GLY A 41 81.31 2.64 13.47
CA GLY A 41 82.54 2.06 12.92
C GLY A 41 82.34 1.01 11.83
N ARG A 42 82.63 1.39 10.59
CA ARG A 42 82.80 0.50 9.41
C ARG A 42 83.96 -0.48 9.63
N LEU A 43 83.82 -1.73 9.20
CA LEU A 43 84.91 -2.43 8.49
C LEU A 43 84.39 -3.55 7.60
N LYS A 44 84.94 -3.59 6.39
CA LYS A 44 84.59 -4.44 5.25
C LYS A 44 85.61 -5.59 5.14
N TRP A 45 85.08 -6.81 4.95
CA TRP A 45 85.54 -7.89 4.07
C TRP A 45 86.74 -8.80 4.44
N LEU A 46 86.38 -10.10 4.48
CA LEU A 46 87.09 -11.36 4.13
C LEU A 46 87.97 -12.09 5.15
N LEU A 47 87.35 -13.09 5.81
CA LEU A 47 87.96 -14.41 6.03
C LEU A 47 86.96 -15.52 5.57
N TRP A 48 87.31 -16.16 4.46
CA TRP A 48 86.88 -17.47 3.94
C TRP A 48 87.60 -18.58 4.76
N CYS A 49 87.19 -19.85 4.98
CA CYS A 49 86.39 -20.80 4.22
C CYS A 49 86.04 -22.07 5.08
N CYS A 50 84.79 -22.54 4.96
CA CYS A 50 84.24 -23.94 4.99
C CYS A 50 84.55 -24.98 6.11
N VAL A 51 83.48 -25.41 6.83
CA VAL A 51 82.87 -26.77 6.93
C VAL A 51 82.25 -27.06 8.32
N CYS A 52 80.90 -27.16 8.30
CA CYS A 52 79.98 -28.08 9.02
C CYS A 52 80.26 -28.55 10.46
N CYS A 53 79.38 -28.18 11.42
CA CYS A 53 78.24 -28.97 11.91
C CYS A 53 77.82 -28.52 13.33
N GLY A 54 76.57 -28.06 13.47
CA GLY A 54 75.95 -27.69 14.74
C GLY A 54 74.60 -27.05 14.49
N MET A 55 73.57 -27.89 14.37
CA MET A 55 72.19 -27.56 13.97
C MET A 55 71.58 -26.39 14.76
N MET A 56 71.16 -25.35 14.04
CA MET A 56 69.95 -24.59 14.34
C MET A 56 69.16 -24.47 13.03
N PRO A 57 67.88 -24.88 12.98
CA PRO A 57 67.12 -24.78 11.75
C PRO A 57 66.96 -23.30 11.40
N SER A 58 67.48 -22.90 10.23
CA SER A 58 67.09 -21.64 9.62
C SER A 58 65.59 -21.72 9.37
N LEU A 59 64.81 -20.85 10.00
CA LEU A 59 63.48 -20.50 9.52
C LEU A 59 63.67 -19.79 8.17
N ALA A 60 63.84 -20.57 7.11
CA ALA A 60 63.68 -20.08 5.75
C ALA A 60 62.29 -19.44 5.70
N ALA A 61 62.24 -18.15 5.36
CA ALA A 61 60.98 -17.43 5.23
C ALA A 61 60.12 -18.17 4.20
N GLN A 62 59.05 -18.81 4.66
CA GLN A 62 58.18 -19.63 3.82
C GLN A 62 57.61 -18.76 2.70
N SER A 63 57.60 -19.30 1.47
CA SER A 63 56.91 -18.67 0.35
C SER A 63 55.44 -18.39 0.71
N PRO A 64 54.86 -17.29 0.22
CA PRO A 64 53.45 -16.96 0.49
C PRO A 64 52.54 -18.12 0.06
N GLN A 65 51.67 -18.56 0.96
CA GLN A 65 50.71 -19.61 0.66
C GLN A 65 49.47 -19.02 -0.05
N TRP A 66 49.48 -19.03 -1.38
CA TRP A 66 48.40 -18.45 -2.19
C TRP A 66 47.15 -19.34 -2.30
N VAL A 67 47.31 -20.65 -2.14
CA VAL A 67 46.22 -21.64 -2.15
C VAL A 67 45.91 -22.10 -0.72
N LEU A 68 44.73 -21.71 -0.24
CA LEU A 68 44.15 -22.11 1.03
C LEU A 68 43.62 -23.55 0.94
N PRO A 69 43.61 -24.30 2.06
CA PRO A 69 43.04 -25.64 2.12
C PRO A 69 41.54 -25.65 1.81
N GLU A 70 40.97 -26.80 1.46
CA GLU A 70 39.51 -26.90 1.33
C GLU A 70 38.82 -26.88 2.70
N ILE A 71 37.66 -26.25 2.77
CA ILE A 71 36.77 -26.31 3.93
C ILE A 71 35.62 -27.25 3.57
N PRO A 72 35.45 -28.39 4.27
CA PRO A 72 34.37 -29.32 3.95
C PRO A 72 33.00 -28.74 4.33
N GLY A 73 32.03 -28.88 3.42
CA GLY A 73 30.63 -28.53 3.64
C GLY A 73 30.06 -27.57 2.59
N PRO A 74 28.72 -27.40 2.54
CA PRO A 74 28.05 -26.67 1.46
C PRO A 74 28.03 -25.13 1.64
N LEU A 75 28.44 -24.63 2.82
CA LEU A 75 28.27 -23.21 3.17
C LEU A 75 29.24 -22.27 2.42
N VAL A 76 30.42 -22.78 2.07
CA VAL A 76 31.47 -22.03 1.38
C VAL A 76 32.14 -22.93 0.35
N GLN A 77 32.48 -22.37 -0.80
CA GLN A 77 33.25 -23.05 -1.83
C GLN A 77 34.61 -22.36 -2.01
N ARG A 78 35.65 -23.16 -2.23
CA ARG A 78 36.97 -22.64 -2.62
C ARG A 78 36.95 -22.30 -4.11
N VAL A 79 37.30 -21.07 -4.44
CA VAL A 79 37.44 -20.59 -5.82
C VAL A 79 38.91 -20.38 -6.08
N LEU A 80 39.39 -20.86 -7.23
CA LEU A 80 40.77 -20.72 -7.71
C LEU A 80 40.78 -19.80 -8.93
N PHE A 81 41.78 -18.92 -9.01
CA PHE A 81 42.02 -18.09 -10.18
C PHE A 81 43.52 -17.94 -10.44
N ASP A 82 43.89 -17.82 -11.71
CA ASP A 82 45.27 -17.58 -12.10
C ASP A 82 45.62 -16.11 -11.84
N SER A 83 46.69 -15.87 -11.09
CA SER A 83 47.16 -14.53 -10.74
C SER A 83 48.46 -14.24 -11.47
N ALA A 84 48.46 -13.17 -12.28
CA ALA A 84 49.68 -12.72 -12.95
C ALA A 84 50.65 -12.11 -11.94
N ALA A 85 50.10 -11.40 -10.94
CA ALA A 85 50.86 -10.76 -9.88
C ALA A 85 51.49 -11.74 -8.87
N ALA A 86 50.90 -12.92 -8.66
CA ALA A 86 51.51 -14.01 -7.87
C ALA A 86 52.39 -14.95 -8.71
N GLY A 87 52.17 -15.02 -10.03
CA GLY A 87 52.81 -15.99 -10.91
C GLY A 87 52.32 -17.44 -10.70
N GLU A 88 51.27 -17.64 -9.92
CA GLU A 88 50.67 -18.94 -9.60
C GLU A 88 49.16 -18.79 -9.29
N GLN A 89 48.49 -19.90 -8.98
CA GLN A 89 47.08 -19.86 -8.62
C GLN A 89 46.87 -19.29 -7.22
N VAL A 90 45.88 -18.41 -7.11
CA VAL A 90 45.42 -17.84 -5.85
C VAL A 90 44.02 -18.36 -5.55
N SER A 91 43.74 -18.60 -4.27
CA SER A 91 42.42 -19.04 -3.83
C SER A 91 41.69 -17.98 -2.99
N CYS A 92 40.36 -18.02 -3.02
CA CYS A 92 39.49 -17.38 -2.04
C CYS A 92 38.36 -18.34 -1.66
N TYR A 93 37.59 -18.01 -0.61
CA TYR A 93 36.31 -18.69 -0.37
C TYR A 93 35.13 -17.81 -0.76
N VAL A 94 34.08 -18.42 -1.29
CA VAL A 94 32.84 -17.76 -1.65
C VAL A 94 31.66 -18.45 -0.97
N SER A 95 30.80 -17.67 -0.32
CA SER A 95 29.48 -18.11 0.14
C SER A 95 28.41 -17.48 -0.73
N LEU A 96 27.57 -18.33 -1.35
CA LEU A 96 26.47 -17.88 -2.20
C LEU A 96 25.19 -17.75 -1.38
N PRO A 97 24.35 -16.72 -1.62
CA PRO A 97 23.11 -16.57 -0.88
C PRO A 97 22.14 -17.72 -1.19
N PRO A 98 21.20 -18.05 -0.28
CA PRO A 98 20.23 -19.14 -0.49
C PRO A 98 19.42 -19.03 -1.79
N GLU A 99 19.18 -17.81 -2.25
CA GLU A 99 18.42 -17.50 -3.45
C GLU A 99 19.23 -17.58 -4.75
N TYR A 100 20.54 -17.85 -4.68
CA TYR A 100 21.41 -17.80 -5.85
C TYR A 100 20.90 -18.72 -6.97
N ASP A 101 20.67 -20.01 -6.69
CA ASP A 101 20.25 -20.95 -7.73
C ASP A 101 18.77 -20.79 -8.12
N SER A 102 17.92 -20.35 -7.19
CA SER A 102 16.48 -20.18 -7.43
C SER A 102 16.12 -18.89 -8.18
N GLN A 103 17.04 -17.92 -8.27
CA GLN A 103 16.82 -16.64 -8.97
C GLN A 103 17.84 -16.44 -10.10
N PRO A 104 17.70 -17.16 -11.23
CA PRO A 104 18.76 -17.28 -12.21
C PRO A 104 19.15 -15.96 -12.92
N GLN A 105 18.25 -14.98 -12.92
CA GLN A 105 18.45 -13.67 -13.54
C GLN A 105 18.91 -12.59 -12.55
N ARG A 106 18.93 -12.89 -11.24
CA ARG A 106 19.30 -11.89 -10.23
C ARG A 106 20.81 -11.74 -10.12
N ARG A 107 21.24 -10.48 -10.02
CA ARG A 107 22.59 -10.10 -9.61
C ARG A 107 22.61 -9.75 -8.12
N PHE A 108 23.70 -10.08 -7.45
CA PHE A 108 23.83 -9.98 -6.00
C PHE A 108 24.95 -9.00 -5.63
N PRO A 109 24.76 -8.16 -4.60
CA PRO A 109 25.86 -7.41 -4.01
C PRO A 109 26.95 -8.35 -3.47
N VAL A 110 28.14 -7.81 -3.28
CA VAL A 110 29.32 -8.57 -2.82
C VAL A 110 29.90 -7.95 -1.55
N LEU A 111 30.06 -8.77 -0.52
CA LEU A 111 30.81 -8.44 0.69
C LEU A 111 32.19 -9.07 0.61
N TYR A 112 33.23 -8.25 0.57
CA TYR A 112 34.62 -8.68 0.73
C TYR A 112 34.97 -8.62 2.21
N TRP A 113 35.02 -9.79 2.85
CA TRP A 113 35.26 -9.94 4.28
C TRP A 113 36.72 -10.30 4.56
N LEU A 114 37.45 -9.36 5.14
CA LEU A 114 38.89 -9.44 5.40
C LEU A 114 39.15 -10.01 6.80
N HIS A 115 39.95 -11.08 6.85
CA HIS A 115 40.28 -11.78 8.08
C HIS A 115 41.37 -11.08 8.92
N GLY A 116 41.46 -11.45 10.19
CA GLY A 116 42.52 -10.99 11.09
C GLY A 116 43.87 -11.69 10.87
N MET A 117 44.80 -11.51 11.80
CA MET A 117 46.14 -12.13 11.77
C MET A 117 46.01 -13.64 12.00
N GLY A 118 46.78 -14.46 11.25
CA GLY A 118 46.73 -15.92 11.33
C GLY A 118 46.22 -16.66 10.09
N GLY A 119 45.83 -15.94 9.02
CA GLY A 119 45.49 -16.51 7.71
C GLY A 119 43.99 -16.75 7.47
N GLY A 120 43.65 -17.07 6.22
CA GLY A 120 42.30 -16.86 5.67
C GLY A 120 41.24 -17.94 5.83
N SER A 121 41.49 -19.04 6.54
CA SER A 121 40.50 -20.12 6.73
C SER A 121 39.80 -20.08 8.10
N ALA A 122 40.46 -19.52 9.12
CA ALA A 122 39.92 -19.51 10.49
C ALA A 122 38.71 -18.58 10.61
N GLY A 123 37.57 -19.12 11.04
CA GLY A 123 36.34 -18.36 11.26
C GLY A 123 35.45 -18.17 10.02
N VAL A 124 35.90 -18.55 8.82
CA VAL A 124 35.14 -18.42 7.56
C VAL A 124 33.76 -19.07 7.66
N THR A 125 33.68 -20.33 8.10
CA THR A 125 32.40 -21.05 8.24
C THR A 125 31.48 -20.39 9.27
N GLN A 126 32.02 -19.83 10.35
CA GLN A 126 31.24 -19.17 11.38
C GLN A 126 30.63 -17.85 10.87
N VAL A 127 31.42 -17.06 10.16
CA VAL A 127 30.95 -15.82 9.52
C VAL A 127 29.93 -16.16 8.43
N ALA A 128 30.25 -17.10 7.54
CA ALA A 128 29.33 -17.55 6.49
C ALA A 128 28.00 -18.03 7.08
N GLN A 129 28.01 -18.92 8.08
CA GLN A 129 26.80 -19.42 8.73
C GLN A 129 25.97 -18.28 9.33
N ARG A 130 26.62 -17.34 10.04
CA ARG A 130 25.92 -16.22 10.67
C ARG A 130 25.20 -15.35 9.64
N TYR A 131 25.87 -15.05 8.55
CA TYR A 131 25.31 -14.23 7.48
C TYR A 131 24.26 -14.98 6.66
N GLN A 132 24.45 -16.28 6.42
CA GLN A 132 23.45 -17.16 5.81
C GLN A 132 22.17 -17.18 6.66
N THR A 133 22.29 -17.36 7.98
CA THR A 133 21.15 -17.27 8.90
C THR A 133 20.49 -15.89 8.84
N ALA A 134 21.27 -14.80 8.79
CA ALA A 134 20.73 -13.46 8.67
C ALA A 134 20.00 -13.23 7.32
N MET A 135 20.47 -13.84 6.22
CA MET A 135 19.79 -13.81 4.92
C MET A 135 18.49 -14.60 4.95
N GLN A 136 18.53 -15.84 5.48
CA GLN A 136 17.37 -16.72 5.59
C GLN A 136 16.26 -16.15 6.49
N THR A 137 16.65 -15.42 7.55
CA THR A 137 15.72 -14.78 8.49
C THR A 137 15.30 -13.37 8.06
N GLY A 138 15.77 -12.89 6.89
CA GLY A 138 15.41 -11.59 6.33
C GLY A 138 16.06 -10.38 7.01
N GLN A 139 16.99 -10.59 7.94
CA GLN A 139 17.73 -9.51 8.59
C GLN A 139 18.74 -8.87 7.63
N LEU A 140 19.36 -9.67 6.76
CA LEU A 140 20.35 -9.25 5.77
C LEU A 140 19.83 -9.51 4.34
N PRO A 141 19.91 -8.56 3.40
CA PRO A 141 19.58 -8.85 2.00
C PRO A 141 20.52 -9.93 1.42
N PRO A 142 20.02 -10.77 0.48
CA PRO A 142 20.86 -11.76 -0.21
C PRO A 142 22.08 -11.11 -0.87
N LEU A 143 23.28 -11.56 -0.49
CA LEU A 143 24.55 -11.08 -1.05
C LEU A 143 25.56 -12.23 -1.13
N ILE A 144 26.54 -12.08 -2.02
CA ILE A 144 27.69 -12.99 -2.13
C ILE A 144 28.74 -12.56 -1.11
N ILE A 145 29.27 -13.49 -0.33
CA ILE A 145 30.38 -13.20 0.59
C ILE A 145 31.65 -13.78 0.01
N VAL A 146 32.66 -12.94 -0.19
CA VAL A 146 34.00 -13.33 -0.61
C VAL A 146 34.93 -13.18 0.59
N PHE A 147 35.67 -14.24 0.89
CA PHE A 147 36.73 -14.28 1.89
C PHE A 147 38.07 -14.37 1.16
N PRO A 148 38.75 -13.22 0.91
CA PRO A 148 40.01 -13.24 0.18
C PRO A 148 41.15 -13.85 0.98
N ASN A 149 42.15 -14.41 0.30
CA ASN A 149 43.40 -14.82 0.94
C ASN A 149 44.27 -13.59 1.23
N GLY A 150 44.34 -13.18 2.49
CA GLY A 150 45.15 -12.05 2.96
C GLY A 150 46.55 -12.40 3.44
N LEU A 151 46.98 -13.65 3.31
CA LEU A 151 48.21 -14.21 3.92
C LEU A 151 48.23 -14.07 5.46
N SER A 152 49.13 -14.77 6.13
CA SER A 152 49.22 -14.73 7.61
C SER A 152 49.68 -13.38 8.17
N ALA A 153 50.52 -12.66 7.41
CA ALA A 153 51.09 -11.35 7.75
C ALA A 153 51.02 -10.35 6.58
N GLY A 154 50.00 -10.44 5.72
CA GLY A 154 49.98 -9.69 4.46
C GLY A 154 49.71 -8.19 4.61
N MET A 155 49.13 -7.74 5.74
CA MET A 155 48.73 -6.35 6.02
C MET A 155 47.89 -5.66 4.92
N TRP A 156 47.36 -6.45 3.99
CA TRP A 156 46.49 -6.01 2.91
C TRP A 156 47.14 -4.94 2.01
N CYS A 157 48.47 -5.00 1.82
CA CYS A 157 49.23 -4.12 0.93
C CYS A 157 50.28 -4.88 0.12
N ASP A 158 50.77 -4.26 -0.95
CA ASP A 158 51.95 -4.74 -1.66
C ASP A 158 53.19 -4.65 -0.76
N TRP A 159 54.00 -5.70 -0.77
CA TRP A 159 55.24 -5.73 0.02
C TRP A 159 56.32 -4.94 -0.70
N LYS A 160 57.13 -4.19 0.06
CA LYS A 160 58.09 -3.25 -0.53
C LYS A 160 59.22 -3.94 -1.30
N PHE A 161 59.74 -5.03 -0.74
CA PHE A 161 60.97 -5.67 -1.22
C PHE A 161 60.81 -7.12 -1.67
N ARG A 162 59.70 -7.78 -1.30
CA ARG A 162 59.35 -9.09 -1.85
C ARG A 162 58.35 -8.91 -2.97
N ASP A 163 58.38 -9.80 -3.95
CA ASP A 163 57.42 -9.80 -5.05
C ASP A 163 56.05 -10.36 -4.60
N VAL A 164 55.49 -9.76 -3.56
CA VAL A 164 54.19 -10.11 -2.97
C VAL A 164 53.27 -8.93 -3.21
N ARG A 165 52.40 -9.10 -4.20
CA ARG A 165 51.52 -8.07 -4.74
C ARG A 165 50.08 -8.20 -4.22
N LEU A 166 49.94 -8.28 -2.90
CA LEU A 166 48.66 -8.65 -2.28
C LEU A 166 47.53 -7.66 -2.60
N GLU A 167 47.81 -6.35 -2.59
CA GLU A 167 46.77 -5.38 -2.93
C GLU A 167 46.42 -5.45 -4.41
N THR A 168 47.41 -5.56 -5.30
CA THR A 168 47.17 -5.76 -6.73
C THR A 168 46.30 -6.98 -6.98
N ILE A 169 46.62 -8.12 -6.36
CA ILE A 169 45.84 -9.35 -6.50
C ILE A 169 44.39 -9.12 -6.06
N LEU A 170 44.16 -8.44 -4.95
CA LEU A 170 42.80 -8.22 -4.44
C LEU A 170 41.99 -7.25 -5.30
N ILE A 171 42.61 -6.13 -5.70
CA ILE A 171 41.91 -5.03 -6.35
C ILE A 171 41.82 -5.22 -7.86
N GLU A 172 42.92 -5.62 -8.50
CA GLU A 172 43.05 -5.67 -9.96
C GLU A 172 42.72 -7.05 -10.55
N GLU A 173 42.83 -8.13 -9.76
CA GLU A 173 42.61 -9.49 -10.27
C GLU A 173 41.38 -10.18 -9.67
N LEU A 174 41.27 -10.21 -8.33
CA LEU A 174 40.20 -10.92 -7.63
C LEU A 174 38.83 -10.28 -7.86
N ILE A 175 38.70 -8.95 -7.72
CA ILE A 175 37.39 -8.28 -7.93
C ILE A 175 36.87 -8.54 -9.35
N PRO A 176 37.65 -8.30 -10.43
CA PRO A 176 37.22 -8.63 -11.79
C PRO A 176 36.92 -10.11 -12.00
N HIS A 177 37.70 -11.01 -11.40
CA HIS A 177 37.44 -12.44 -11.46
C HIS A 177 36.08 -12.81 -10.87
N ILE A 178 35.76 -12.30 -9.67
CA ILE A 178 34.48 -12.55 -9.01
C ILE A 178 33.31 -12.00 -9.84
N ASP A 179 33.45 -10.82 -10.44
CA ASP A 179 32.44 -10.22 -11.32
C ASP A 179 32.25 -10.98 -12.66
N GLY A 180 33.28 -11.70 -13.09
CA GLY A 180 33.27 -12.54 -14.29
C GLY A 180 32.64 -13.91 -14.04
N VAL A 181 32.89 -14.51 -12.87
CA VAL A 181 32.43 -15.86 -12.52
C VAL A 181 31.05 -15.86 -11.87
N PHE A 182 30.73 -14.86 -11.06
CA PHE A 182 29.48 -14.80 -10.31
C PHE A 182 28.54 -13.69 -10.81
N ARG A 183 27.24 -13.85 -10.56
CA ARG A 183 26.23 -12.83 -10.86
C ARG A 183 26.30 -11.70 -9.83
N THR A 184 27.26 -10.81 -9.98
CA THR A 184 27.47 -9.68 -9.08
C THR A 184 26.81 -8.40 -9.60
N VAL A 185 26.58 -7.45 -8.69
CA VAL A 185 26.38 -6.04 -9.04
C VAL A 185 27.73 -5.34 -9.08
N ARG A 186 28.12 -4.84 -10.25
CA ARG A 186 29.51 -4.47 -10.59
C ARG A 186 29.89 -3.01 -10.26
N GLY A 187 28.98 -2.18 -9.79
CA GLY A 187 29.31 -0.82 -9.36
C GLY A 187 29.68 -0.75 -7.87
N PRO A 188 30.30 0.36 -7.41
CA PRO A 188 30.63 0.55 -6.00
C PRO A 188 29.44 0.37 -5.07
N GLU A 189 28.25 0.79 -5.49
CA GLU A 189 27.00 0.64 -4.76
C GLU A 189 26.66 -0.83 -4.41
N GLY A 190 27.28 -1.80 -5.11
CA GLY A 190 27.14 -3.24 -4.90
C GLY A 190 28.27 -3.90 -4.15
N ARG A 191 29.29 -3.16 -3.71
CA ARG A 191 30.46 -3.71 -3.03
C ARG A 191 30.64 -3.13 -1.64
N ILE A 192 30.77 -4.01 -0.67
CA ILE A 192 31.11 -3.69 0.71
C ILE A 192 32.46 -4.32 1.02
N ILE A 193 33.34 -3.58 1.69
CA ILE A 193 34.55 -4.12 2.29
C ILE A 193 34.46 -4.02 3.81
N GLU A 194 34.67 -5.16 4.48
CA GLU A 194 34.62 -5.25 5.93
C GLU A 194 35.81 -6.04 6.45
N GLY A 195 36.29 -5.74 7.65
CA GLY A 195 37.17 -6.69 8.34
C GLY A 195 37.21 -6.51 9.84
N PHE A 196 37.80 -7.51 10.49
CA PHE A 196 37.98 -7.58 11.94
C PHE A 196 39.47 -7.56 12.32
N SER A 197 39.86 -6.81 13.36
CA SER A 197 41.26 -6.67 13.80
C SER A 197 42.17 -6.20 12.66
N THR A 198 43.24 -6.92 12.30
CA THR A 198 44.08 -6.56 11.14
C THR A 198 43.34 -6.61 9.80
N GLY A 199 42.24 -7.36 9.69
CA GLY A 199 41.32 -7.28 8.57
C GLY A 199 40.56 -5.96 8.54
N GLY A 200 40.21 -5.42 9.71
CA GLY A 200 39.60 -4.09 9.84
C GLY A 200 40.58 -2.98 9.47
N TYR A 201 41.86 -3.14 9.78
CA TYR A 201 42.94 -2.29 9.25
C TYR A 201 42.99 -2.34 7.71
N GLY A 202 42.91 -3.55 7.13
CA GLY A 202 42.82 -3.76 5.69
C GLY A 202 41.60 -3.10 5.06
N ALA A 203 40.43 -3.19 5.70
CA ALA A 203 39.20 -2.58 5.22
C ALA A 203 39.29 -1.05 5.25
N ALA A 204 39.88 -0.48 6.31
CA ALA A 204 40.22 0.95 6.35
C ALA A 204 41.15 1.34 5.20
N ARG A 205 42.23 0.58 5.00
CA ARG A 205 43.24 0.89 3.99
C ARG A 205 42.68 0.81 2.56
N LEU A 206 42.19 -0.36 2.18
CA LEU A 206 41.72 -0.63 0.83
C LEU A 206 40.42 0.12 0.55
N GLY A 207 39.51 0.20 1.52
CA GLY A 207 38.24 0.91 1.37
C GLY A 207 38.39 2.42 1.22
N LEU A 208 39.34 3.05 1.93
CA LEU A 208 39.58 4.48 1.80
C LEU A 208 40.42 4.80 0.55
N ARG A 209 41.42 3.99 0.20
CA ARG A 209 42.26 4.19 -0.98
C ARG A 209 41.51 3.95 -2.28
N HIS A 210 40.75 2.86 -2.33
CA HIS A 210 39.96 2.46 -3.49
C HIS A 210 38.48 2.77 -3.29
N HIS A 211 38.18 3.93 -2.71
CA HIS A 211 36.82 4.36 -2.35
C HIS A 211 35.85 4.46 -3.56
N GLN A 212 36.38 4.41 -4.78
CA GLN A 212 35.59 4.34 -6.02
C GLN A 212 35.07 2.93 -6.31
N LEU A 213 35.64 1.89 -5.70
CA LEU A 213 35.25 0.49 -5.89
C LEU A 213 34.24 0.00 -4.84
N PHE A 214 34.18 0.66 -3.68
CA PHE A 214 33.35 0.23 -2.54
C PHE A 214 32.34 1.30 -2.15
N GLY A 215 31.08 0.89 -2.00
CA GLY A 215 29.98 1.74 -1.55
C GLY A 215 29.94 1.88 -0.04
N ALA A 216 30.50 0.91 0.68
CA ALA A 216 30.61 0.93 2.13
C ALA A 216 31.88 0.27 2.65
N VAL A 217 32.37 0.79 3.78
CA VAL A 217 33.57 0.35 4.48
C VAL A 217 33.22 0.12 5.96
N SER A 218 33.59 -1.05 6.48
CA SER A 218 33.32 -1.45 7.86
C SER A 218 34.58 -1.90 8.59
N MET A 219 34.91 -1.21 9.67
CA MET A 219 36.08 -1.47 10.50
C MET A 219 35.63 -2.00 11.85
N LEU A 220 35.85 -3.28 12.13
CA LEU A 220 35.48 -3.92 13.40
C LEU A 220 36.73 -4.18 14.24
N SER A 221 36.81 -3.60 15.43
CA SER A 221 37.96 -3.73 16.36
C SER A 221 39.31 -3.53 15.66
N ALA A 222 39.37 -2.58 14.74
CA ALA A 222 40.46 -2.43 13.77
C ALA A 222 41.67 -1.70 14.35
N GLY A 223 41.41 -0.63 15.12
CA GLY A 223 42.44 0.21 15.71
C GLY A 223 43.48 0.69 14.72
N PRO A 224 43.09 1.28 13.56
CA PRO A 224 44.07 1.72 12.58
C PRO A 224 45.01 2.73 13.25
N LEU A 225 46.28 2.40 13.31
CA LEU A 225 47.27 3.09 14.13
C LEU A 225 47.96 4.23 13.39
N GLN A 226 48.07 5.38 14.05
CA GLN A 226 48.97 6.47 13.67
C GLN A 226 50.32 6.22 14.35
N LEU A 227 51.42 6.19 13.59
CA LEU A 227 52.74 5.87 14.13
C LEU A 227 53.58 7.10 14.48
N ASP A 228 52.96 8.10 15.10
CA ASP A 228 53.70 9.30 15.53
C ASP A 228 54.30 9.13 16.94
N SER A 229 54.11 7.96 17.58
CA SER A 229 54.41 7.80 19.01
C SER A 229 55.04 6.46 19.40
N GLY A 230 56.09 5.98 18.73
CA GLY A 230 56.93 4.86 19.25
C GLY A 230 56.23 3.53 19.56
N ASP A 231 54.94 3.40 19.24
CA ASP A 231 54.03 2.29 19.59
C ASP A 231 53.91 1.25 18.46
N ALA A 232 54.70 1.42 17.38
CA ALA A 232 54.72 0.52 16.21
C ALA A 232 54.98 -0.95 16.57
N ALA A 233 55.73 -1.20 17.65
CA ALA A 233 56.04 -2.53 18.15
C ALA A 233 54.84 -3.26 18.79
N ARG A 234 53.70 -2.59 19.05
CA ARG A 234 52.55 -3.15 19.79
C ARG A 234 51.43 -3.72 18.90
N LEU A 235 51.49 -3.55 17.59
CA LEU A 235 50.47 -4.07 16.65
C LEU A 235 50.49 -5.58 16.46
N VAL A 236 51.50 -6.24 17.00
CA VAL A 236 51.71 -7.66 16.82
C VAL A 236 52.05 -8.22 18.19
N PRO A 237 51.14 -8.98 18.82
CA PRO A 237 51.54 -9.90 19.88
C PRO A 237 52.59 -10.83 19.26
N GLU A 238 53.86 -10.64 19.64
CA GLU A 238 55.06 -11.29 19.05
C GLU A 238 55.32 -10.98 17.56
N GLY A 239 56.26 -10.07 17.24
CA GLY A 239 56.83 -9.94 15.88
C GLY A 239 56.54 -8.64 15.10
N GLY A 240 56.16 -7.54 15.77
CA GLY A 240 55.80 -6.28 15.09
C GLY A 240 56.94 -5.61 14.33
N GLU A 241 58.17 -5.73 14.84
CA GLU A 241 59.38 -5.33 14.12
C GLU A 241 59.58 -6.17 12.85
N GLN A 242 59.24 -7.46 12.90
CA GLN A 242 59.40 -8.37 11.77
C GLN A 242 58.39 -8.08 10.66
N VAL A 243 57.14 -7.72 10.99
CA VAL A 243 56.14 -7.28 9.98
C VAL A 243 56.55 -5.96 9.32
N LEU A 244 57.09 -5.01 10.09
CA LEU A 244 57.66 -3.78 9.53
C LEU A 244 58.79 -4.06 8.54
N LEU A 245 59.66 -5.02 8.86
CA LEU A 245 60.75 -5.44 7.99
C LEU A 245 60.26 -6.21 6.76
N ASP A 246 59.41 -7.23 6.93
CA ASP A 246 59.00 -8.13 5.85
C ASP A 246 58.03 -7.48 4.85
N VAL A 247 57.06 -6.70 5.34
CA VAL A 247 56.03 -6.08 4.50
C VAL A 247 56.48 -4.71 4.01
N TYR A 248 56.97 -3.86 4.91
CA TYR A 248 57.27 -2.46 4.61
C TYR A 248 58.76 -2.20 4.36
N GLY A 249 59.62 -3.21 4.52
CA GLY A 249 61.05 -3.09 4.30
C GLY A 249 61.80 -2.34 5.41
N GLY A 250 61.18 -2.15 6.58
CA GLY A 250 61.67 -1.24 7.61
C GLY A 250 61.62 0.24 7.19
N ASP A 251 60.94 0.55 6.08
CA ASP A 251 60.82 1.91 5.58
C ASP A 251 59.59 2.59 6.17
N GLN A 252 59.86 3.54 7.06
CA GLN A 252 58.85 4.32 7.75
C GLN A 252 57.99 5.16 6.79
N GLN A 253 58.57 5.75 5.74
CA GLN A 253 57.82 6.56 4.78
C GLN A 253 56.88 5.69 3.95
N TYR A 254 57.34 4.50 3.54
CA TYR A 254 56.48 3.54 2.85
C TYR A 254 55.35 3.07 3.74
N PHE A 255 55.64 2.72 5.00
CA PHE A 255 54.62 2.37 5.98
C PHE A 255 53.56 3.48 6.15
N GLU A 256 53.99 4.72 6.35
CA GLU A 256 53.09 5.88 6.49
C GLU A 256 52.25 6.10 5.24
N ALA A 257 52.84 5.98 4.05
CA ALA A 257 52.12 6.08 2.78
C ALA A 257 51.07 4.97 2.60
N GLN A 258 51.24 3.82 3.26
CA GLN A 258 50.26 2.72 3.27
C GLN A 258 49.24 2.83 4.41
N SER A 259 49.41 3.75 5.36
CA SER A 259 48.54 3.87 6.54
C SER A 259 47.16 4.45 6.20
N PRO A 260 46.07 3.92 6.79
CA PRO A 260 44.72 4.50 6.67
C PRO A 260 44.64 5.99 7.03
N TRP A 261 45.52 6.46 7.94
CA TRP A 261 45.58 7.86 8.36
C TRP A 261 46.00 8.78 7.22
N ARG A 262 47.10 8.41 6.55
CA ARG A 262 47.63 9.19 5.44
C ARG A 262 46.71 9.10 4.22
N ILE A 263 46.13 7.93 3.98
CA ILE A 263 45.13 7.74 2.91
C ILE A 263 43.91 8.63 3.17
N ALA A 264 43.39 8.69 4.40
CA ALA A 264 42.26 9.55 4.75
C ALA A 264 42.58 11.03 4.53
N GLU A 265 43.79 11.48 4.84
CA GLU A 265 44.24 12.86 4.58
C GLU A 265 44.31 13.16 3.07
N MET A 266 44.88 12.24 2.29
CA MET A 266 45.06 12.40 0.85
C MET A 266 43.72 12.41 0.12
N GLU A 267 42.79 11.54 0.53
CA GLU A 267 41.50 11.34 -0.13
C GLU A 267 40.35 12.07 0.56
N ALA A 268 40.62 12.96 1.53
CA ALA A 268 39.61 13.61 2.36
C ALA A 268 38.52 14.30 1.54
N GLY A 269 38.89 14.95 0.43
CA GLY A 269 37.95 15.59 -0.48
C GLY A 269 36.92 14.60 -1.04
N SER A 270 37.41 13.50 -1.63
CA SER A 270 36.59 12.45 -2.23
C SER A 270 35.78 11.66 -1.20
N LEU A 271 36.33 11.45 0.00
CA LEU A 271 35.71 10.68 1.08
C LEU A 271 34.57 11.42 1.79
N ARG A 272 34.49 12.76 1.65
CA ARG A 272 33.37 13.56 2.16
C ARG A 272 32.07 13.33 1.39
N GLU A 273 32.15 12.79 0.17
CA GLU A 273 31.01 12.62 -0.72
C GLU A 273 30.42 11.20 -0.62
N GLY A 274 29.35 11.05 0.17
CA GLY A 274 28.31 10.04 -0.06
C GLY A 274 28.67 8.56 0.16
N ARG A 275 29.69 8.22 0.95
CA ARG A 275 30.04 6.82 1.28
C ARG A 275 29.62 6.41 2.69
N VAL A 276 29.33 5.13 2.89
CA VAL A 276 28.93 4.60 4.20
C VAL A 276 30.17 4.03 4.92
N LEU A 277 30.73 4.79 5.86
CA LEU A 277 31.86 4.36 6.69
C LEU A 277 31.39 4.05 8.11
N ARG A 278 31.77 2.90 8.68
CA ARG A 278 31.60 2.60 10.12
C ARG A 278 32.87 2.11 10.79
N GLN A 279 32.98 2.45 12.06
CA GLN A 279 34.03 2.04 12.98
C GLN A 279 33.41 1.55 14.28
N ILE A 280 33.61 0.28 14.61
CA ILE A 280 33.05 -0.35 15.81
C ILE A 280 34.19 -0.87 16.67
N VAL A 281 34.13 -0.63 17.98
CA VAL A 281 35.10 -1.14 18.95
C VAL A 281 34.44 -1.41 20.29
N GLY A 282 34.91 -2.40 21.05
CA GLY A 282 34.47 -2.64 22.42
C GLY A 282 35.18 -1.76 23.44
N ASP A 283 34.55 -1.43 24.57
CA ASP A 283 35.16 -0.63 25.64
C ASP A 283 36.21 -1.40 26.46
N ARG A 284 36.26 -2.73 26.34
CA ARG A 284 37.31 -3.62 26.88
C ARG A 284 38.27 -4.12 25.79
N ASP A 285 38.18 -3.56 24.59
CA ASP A 285 39.08 -3.85 23.48
C ASP A 285 40.41 -3.14 23.69
N GLU A 286 41.53 -3.85 23.56
CA GLU A 286 42.87 -3.27 23.69
C GLU A 286 43.17 -2.20 22.63
N THR A 287 42.47 -2.26 21.50
CA THR A 287 42.59 -1.28 20.41
C THR A 287 41.68 -0.06 20.59
N LEU A 288 40.91 0.05 21.68
CA LEU A 288 39.95 1.14 21.92
C LEU A 288 40.57 2.52 21.72
N LYS A 289 41.73 2.77 22.33
CA LYS A 289 42.42 4.06 22.25
C LYS A 289 42.78 4.42 20.80
N HIS A 290 43.26 3.44 20.03
CA HIS A 290 43.61 3.65 18.62
C HIS A 290 42.38 3.93 17.77
N ASN A 291 41.27 3.24 18.05
CA ASN A 291 40.01 3.49 17.37
C ASN A 291 39.47 4.89 17.67
N GLN A 292 39.48 5.32 18.93
CA GLN A 292 39.08 6.67 19.34
C GLN A 292 39.98 7.76 18.72
N ASN A 293 41.28 7.49 18.58
CA ASN A 293 42.19 8.41 17.91
C ASN A 293 41.85 8.56 16.43
N PHE A 294 41.64 7.45 15.72
CA PHE A 294 41.31 7.48 14.30
C PHE A 294 39.95 8.11 14.02
N HIS A 295 38.95 7.84 14.86
CA HIS A 295 37.66 8.52 14.82
C HIS A 295 37.84 10.06 14.89
N ARG A 296 38.61 10.55 15.88
CA ARG A 296 38.91 11.99 16.00
C ARG A 296 39.66 12.54 14.79
N HIS A 297 40.51 11.74 14.16
CA HIS A 297 41.20 12.12 12.93
C HIS A 297 40.24 12.29 11.76
N LEU A 298 39.37 11.30 11.53
CA LEU A 298 38.33 11.37 10.51
C LEU A 298 37.39 12.57 10.73
N ASP A 299 37.02 12.86 11.99
CA ASP A 299 36.24 14.04 12.36
C ASP A 299 36.99 15.34 12.02
N SER A 300 38.29 15.42 12.30
CA SER A 300 39.11 16.59 11.98
C SER A 300 39.21 16.84 10.47
N LEU A 301 39.14 15.76 9.68
CA LEU A 301 39.09 15.80 8.22
C LEU A 301 37.67 15.99 7.67
N GLN A 302 36.66 16.07 8.53
CA GLN A 302 35.24 16.18 8.19
C GLN A 302 34.72 15.01 7.34
N ILE A 303 35.30 13.81 7.48
CA ILE A 303 34.87 12.62 6.75
C ILE A 303 33.66 12.02 7.48
N PRO A 304 32.46 11.94 6.86
CA PRO A 304 31.28 11.38 7.50
C PRO A 304 31.46 9.90 7.83
N HIS A 305 31.28 9.52 9.08
CA HIS A 305 31.38 8.12 9.52
C HIS A 305 30.61 7.84 10.80
N GLU A 306 30.27 6.59 11.01
CA GLU A 306 29.69 6.09 12.26
C GLU A 306 30.79 5.56 13.16
N PHE A 307 30.94 6.11 14.36
CA PHE A 307 31.79 5.54 15.41
C PHE A 307 30.93 5.00 16.55
N ARG A 308 31.14 3.74 16.93
CA ARG A 308 30.41 3.10 18.04
C ARG A 308 31.34 2.36 18.97
N GLN A 309 31.22 2.69 20.25
CA GLN A 309 31.86 1.98 21.35
C GLN A 309 30.84 1.04 22.03
N LEU A 310 31.13 -0.26 22.07
CA LEU A 310 30.24 -1.28 22.63
C LEU A 310 30.58 -1.55 24.11
N PRO A 311 29.60 -1.49 25.03
CA PRO A 311 29.85 -1.64 26.45
C PRO A 311 30.13 -3.10 26.84
N ALA A 312 31.11 -3.31 27.73
CA ALA A 312 31.57 -4.59 28.23
C ALA A 312 32.08 -5.61 27.17
N VAL A 313 32.46 -5.16 25.97
CA VAL A 313 32.90 -6.04 24.87
C VAL A 313 34.42 -6.01 24.73
N SER A 314 35.06 -7.20 24.71
CA SER A 314 36.50 -7.37 24.41
C SER A 314 36.73 -7.60 22.91
N GLN A 315 38.00 -7.65 22.48
CA GLN A 315 38.38 -7.90 21.08
C GLN A 315 38.08 -9.35 20.65
N ASN A 316 36.81 -9.65 20.44
CA ASN A 316 36.32 -10.95 20.00
C ASN A 316 35.21 -10.76 18.98
N LEU A 317 35.39 -11.32 17.77
CA LEU A 317 34.46 -11.13 16.66
C LEU A 317 33.02 -11.51 17.01
N ASN A 318 32.81 -12.64 17.71
CA ASN A 318 31.46 -13.05 18.10
C ASN A 318 30.87 -12.12 19.14
N ALA A 319 31.65 -11.68 20.14
CA ALA A 319 31.18 -10.73 21.14
C ALA A 319 30.77 -9.40 20.50
N VAL A 320 31.58 -8.88 19.56
CA VAL A 320 31.28 -7.66 18.80
C VAL A 320 30.01 -7.83 17.97
N LEU A 321 29.93 -8.86 17.13
CA LEU A 321 28.76 -9.07 16.27
C LEU A 321 27.49 -9.41 17.09
N ASN A 322 27.60 -10.12 18.21
CA ASN A 322 26.48 -10.41 19.10
C ASN A 322 25.97 -9.15 19.81
N SER A 323 26.88 -8.30 20.28
CA SER A 323 26.53 -7.03 20.91
C SER A 323 25.90 -6.05 19.93
N LEU A 324 26.34 -6.06 18.67
CA LEU A 324 25.70 -5.27 17.60
C LEU A 324 24.30 -5.77 17.28
N GLY A 325 24.04 -7.09 17.33
CA GLY A 325 22.72 -7.66 17.06
C GLY A 325 22.12 -7.15 15.75
N GLU A 326 20.90 -6.64 15.81
CA GLU A 326 20.18 -6.09 14.66
C GLU A 326 20.85 -4.84 14.05
N ASP A 327 21.58 -4.06 14.86
CA ASP A 327 22.29 -2.88 14.36
C ASP A 327 23.45 -3.28 13.44
N ASN A 328 23.98 -4.51 13.58
CA ASN A 328 24.91 -5.04 12.60
C ASN A 328 24.27 -5.10 11.22
N TRP A 329 23.05 -5.63 11.14
CA TRP A 329 22.35 -5.85 9.88
C TRP A 329 21.83 -4.56 9.24
N LYS A 330 21.43 -3.58 10.07
CA LYS A 330 21.08 -2.21 9.62
C LYS A 330 22.20 -1.57 8.80
N PHE A 331 23.47 -1.77 9.17
CA PHE A 331 24.59 -1.25 8.40
C PHE A 331 24.61 -1.79 6.97
N TYR A 332 24.49 -3.11 6.74
CA TYR A 332 24.51 -3.66 5.39
C TYR A 332 23.29 -3.22 4.59
N ARG A 333 22.11 -3.11 5.23
CA ARG A 333 20.93 -2.54 4.56
C ARG A 333 21.19 -1.09 4.13
N ARG A 334 21.79 -0.26 4.98
CA ARG A 334 22.22 1.13 4.65
C ARG A 334 23.35 1.18 3.60
N ALA A 335 24.27 0.21 3.62
CA ALA A 335 25.36 0.13 2.67
C ALA A 335 24.86 -0.19 1.25
N LEU A 336 23.79 -1.00 1.16
CA LEU A 336 23.21 -1.46 -0.10
C LEU A 336 22.04 -0.58 -0.61
N THR A 337 21.67 0.48 0.11
CA THR A 337 20.59 1.42 -0.26
C THR A 337 20.89 2.34 -1.46
N GLY A 338 21.95 2.06 -2.24
CA GLY A 338 22.20 2.64 -3.57
C GLY A 338 21.84 1.73 -4.76
N LEU A 339 21.58 0.44 -4.51
CA LEU A 339 21.10 -0.55 -5.49
C LEU A 339 19.70 -1.05 -5.23
N VAL A 340 19.18 -0.68 -4.08
CA VAL A 340 17.77 -0.67 -3.78
C VAL A 340 17.38 0.81 -3.92
N PRO A 341 16.40 1.16 -4.75
CA PRO A 341 16.04 2.57 -5.00
C PRO A 341 15.77 3.31 -3.69
N PRO A 342 16.00 4.64 -3.66
CA PRO A 342 16.08 5.42 -2.43
C PRO A 342 14.78 5.24 -1.65
N THR A 343 14.85 4.47 -0.58
CA THR A 343 13.77 4.42 0.38
C THR A 343 14.03 5.56 1.34
N LEU A 344 13.23 6.60 1.20
CA LEU A 344 12.99 7.65 2.19
C LEU A 344 13.15 7.07 3.60
N THR A 345 13.79 7.79 4.52
CA THR A 345 13.90 7.39 5.93
C THR A 345 12.58 6.82 6.43
N VAL A 346 12.54 5.51 6.61
CA VAL A 346 11.49 4.83 7.36
C VAL A 346 12.17 4.08 8.46
N GLU A 347 11.81 4.52 9.65
CA GLU A 347 11.90 3.83 10.93
C GLU A 347 11.69 2.31 10.77
N PRO A 348 12.33 1.49 11.61
CA PRO A 348 12.46 0.05 11.42
C PRO A 348 11.11 -0.63 11.19
N SER A 349 11.01 -1.34 10.07
CA SER A 349 10.06 -2.44 9.78
C SER A 349 8.66 -2.37 10.42
N GLN A 350 7.96 -1.24 10.29
CA GLN A 350 6.53 -1.21 10.57
C GLN A 350 5.80 -1.34 9.24
N ARG A 351 5.15 -2.50 9.04
CA ARG A 351 4.14 -2.67 7.98
C ARG A 351 3.19 -1.46 8.07
N PRO A 352 2.88 -0.75 6.97
CA PRO A 352 2.10 0.46 7.05
C PRO A 352 0.65 0.14 7.43
N ASN A 353 -0.03 1.08 8.05
CA ASN A 353 -1.48 1.05 8.06
C ASN A 353 -2.00 1.27 6.63
N ILE A 354 -3.16 0.69 6.32
CA ILE A 354 -3.76 0.79 5.00
C ILE A 354 -5.19 1.28 5.18
N LEU A 355 -5.52 2.42 4.57
CA LEU A 355 -6.86 2.99 4.57
C LEU A 355 -7.35 3.06 3.12
N VAL A 356 -8.45 2.38 2.81
CA VAL A 356 -9.13 2.46 1.52
C VAL A 356 -10.47 3.14 1.74
N ILE A 357 -10.59 4.36 1.22
CA ILE A 357 -11.83 5.14 1.20
C ILE A 357 -12.47 4.95 -0.17
N PHE A 358 -13.69 4.44 -0.19
CA PHE A 358 -14.40 4.10 -1.41
C PHE A 358 -15.77 4.77 -1.44
N SER A 359 -15.90 5.82 -2.26
CA SER A 359 -17.15 6.58 -2.43
C SER A 359 -18.09 5.91 -3.43
N ASP A 360 -19.37 6.26 -3.41
CA ASP A 360 -20.45 5.53 -4.09
C ASP A 360 -21.16 6.47 -5.08
N ASP A 361 -21.10 6.15 -6.37
CA ASP A 361 -21.60 6.98 -7.48
C ASP A 361 -20.92 8.37 -7.63
N HIS A 362 -19.70 8.51 -7.10
CA HIS A 362 -18.96 9.77 -7.14
C HIS A 362 -18.39 10.06 -8.53
N GLY A 363 -18.99 11.03 -9.23
CA GLY A 363 -18.62 11.44 -10.57
C GLY A 363 -17.22 12.03 -10.67
N TRP A 364 -16.57 11.80 -11.82
CA TRP A 364 -15.17 12.19 -12.04
C TRP A 364 -14.92 13.69 -11.90
N ALA A 365 -15.91 14.52 -12.25
CA ALA A 365 -15.81 15.98 -12.21
C ALA A 365 -15.87 16.54 -10.78
N ASP A 366 -16.39 15.76 -9.83
CA ASP A 366 -16.80 16.23 -8.51
C ASP A 366 -15.70 16.13 -7.44
N LEU A 367 -14.46 16.07 -7.91
CA LEU A 367 -13.26 16.18 -7.08
C LEU A 367 -12.59 17.52 -7.41
N GLY A 368 -12.45 18.41 -6.42
CA GLY A 368 -11.99 19.80 -6.60
C GLY A 368 -10.66 19.92 -7.34
N VAL A 369 -9.69 19.07 -7.03
CA VAL A 369 -8.37 19.01 -7.69
C VAL A 369 -8.41 18.62 -9.18
N GLN A 370 -9.56 18.15 -9.69
CA GLN A 370 -9.76 17.96 -11.13
C GLN A 370 -9.99 19.29 -11.85
N GLY A 371 -10.50 20.31 -11.16
CA GLY A 371 -10.71 21.66 -11.70
C GLY A 371 -11.77 21.74 -12.81
N MET A 372 -12.70 20.78 -12.87
CA MET A 372 -13.71 20.72 -13.94
C MET A 372 -14.97 21.53 -13.62
N ASP A 373 -15.36 21.60 -12.36
CA ASP A 373 -16.53 22.33 -11.90
C ASP A 373 -16.11 23.33 -10.80
N PRO A 374 -16.33 24.65 -11.01
CA PRO A 374 -15.95 25.68 -10.06
C PRO A 374 -16.78 25.69 -8.78
N ASP A 375 -17.89 24.96 -8.68
CA ASP A 375 -18.74 24.88 -7.48
C ASP A 375 -18.34 23.74 -6.54
N VAL A 376 -17.49 22.81 -7.01
CA VAL A 376 -17.00 21.69 -6.20
C VAL A 376 -15.97 22.19 -5.19
N ARG A 377 -16.15 21.80 -3.92
CA ARG A 377 -15.23 22.12 -2.82
C ARG A 377 -14.92 20.84 -2.04
N THR A 378 -13.71 20.34 -2.20
CA THR A 378 -13.20 19.17 -1.48
C THR A 378 -11.80 19.42 -0.90
N PRO A 379 -11.64 20.45 -0.05
CA PRO A 379 -10.31 20.88 0.41
C PRO A 379 -9.47 19.78 1.06
N HIS A 380 -10.08 18.79 1.72
CA HIS A 380 -9.35 17.72 2.39
C HIS A 380 -8.88 16.62 1.44
N LEU A 381 -9.68 16.28 0.42
CA LEU A 381 -9.30 15.40 -0.68
C LEU A 381 -8.30 16.08 -1.62
N ASP A 382 -8.44 17.39 -1.86
CA ASP A 382 -7.46 18.18 -2.60
C ASP A 382 -6.13 18.20 -1.85
N GLN A 383 -6.17 18.35 -0.53
CA GLN A 383 -4.98 18.21 0.30
C GLN A 383 -4.41 16.78 0.28
N LEU A 384 -5.26 15.74 0.24
CA LEU A 384 -4.78 14.36 0.09
C LEU A 384 -4.04 14.17 -1.24
N ALA A 385 -4.53 14.77 -2.33
CA ALA A 385 -3.85 14.78 -3.62
C ALA A 385 -2.54 15.57 -3.58
N ARG A 386 -2.50 16.73 -2.89
CA ARG A 386 -1.27 17.50 -2.68
C ARG A 386 -0.23 16.74 -1.85
N ASP A 387 -0.65 15.90 -0.92
CA ASP A 387 0.26 15.11 -0.06
C ASP A 387 0.65 13.77 -0.70
N GLY A 388 0.13 13.47 -1.89
CA GLY A 388 0.33 12.21 -2.59
C GLY A 388 0.27 12.36 -4.10
N VAL A 389 -0.42 11.41 -4.74
CA VAL A 389 -0.51 11.27 -6.18
C VAL A 389 -1.98 11.27 -6.62
N ARG A 390 -2.31 12.17 -7.55
CA ARG A 390 -3.58 12.16 -8.28
C ARG A 390 -3.40 11.35 -9.57
N PHE A 391 -4.27 10.38 -9.79
CA PHE A 391 -4.25 9.56 -11.01
C PHE A 391 -5.25 10.13 -12.01
N GLU A 392 -4.76 10.63 -13.14
CA GLU A 392 -5.65 11.17 -14.16
C GLU A 392 -6.52 10.07 -14.76
N ARG A 393 -5.94 8.88 -14.96
CA ARG A 393 -6.53 7.69 -15.60
C ARG A 393 -6.66 6.55 -14.60
N GLY A 394 -7.37 6.80 -13.50
CA GLY A 394 -7.74 5.79 -12.52
C GLY A 394 -9.06 5.11 -12.89
N TYR A 395 -9.04 3.78 -13.03
CA TYR A 395 -10.18 3.00 -13.48
C TYR A 395 -10.67 2.00 -12.44
N VAL A 396 -11.99 1.84 -12.36
CA VAL A 396 -12.61 0.66 -11.74
C VAL A 396 -12.91 -0.40 -12.80
N THR A 397 -13.07 -1.65 -12.39
CA THR A 397 -13.26 -2.79 -13.32
C THR A 397 -14.72 -3.04 -13.71
N ALA A 398 -15.66 -2.27 -13.17
CA ALA A 398 -17.07 -2.39 -13.49
C ALA A 398 -17.79 -1.04 -13.35
N PRO A 399 -18.80 -0.75 -14.18
CA PRO A 399 -19.58 0.48 -14.09
C PRO A 399 -20.73 0.36 -13.08
N GLN A 400 -20.56 -0.45 -12.03
CA GLN A 400 -21.59 -0.76 -11.04
C GLN A 400 -20.98 -1.21 -9.68
N CYS A 401 -21.68 -0.89 -8.58
CA CYS A 401 -21.19 -1.02 -7.21
C CYS A 401 -20.68 -2.43 -6.80
N VAL A 402 -21.52 -3.49 -6.88
CA VAL A 402 -21.16 -4.84 -6.41
C VAL A 402 -19.94 -5.41 -7.15
N PRO A 403 -19.93 -5.49 -8.50
CA PRO A 403 -18.78 -6.03 -9.23
C PRO A 403 -17.50 -5.22 -9.00
N SER A 404 -17.58 -3.89 -8.91
CA SER A 404 -16.43 -3.02 -8.64
C SER A 404 -15.84 -3.25 -7.24
N ARG A 405 -16.71 -3.35 -6.21
CA ARG A 405 -16.29 -3.63 -4.81
C ARG A 405 -15.66 -5.02 -4.67
N ALA A 406 -16.23 -6.02 -5.34
CA ALA A 406 -15.67 -7.38 -5.37
C ALA A 406 -14.26 -7.38 -5.97
N ALA A 407 -14.07 -6.67 -7.08
CA ALA A 407 -12.77 -6.57 -7.73
C ALA A 407 -11.73 -5.81 -6.92
N LEU A 408 -12.11 -4.68 -6.30
CA LEU A 408 -11.26 -3.90 -5.41
C LEU A 408 -10.75 -4.75 -4.24
N LEU A 409 -11.66 -5.43 -3.52
CA LEU A 409 -11.29 -6.19 -2.33
C LEU A 409 -10.51 -7.47 -2.67
N THR A 410 -10.68 -8.06 -3.84
CA THR A 410 -9.95 -9.30 -4.21
C THR A 410 -8.66 -9.02 -4.98
N GLY A 411 -8.57 -7.86 -5.63
CA GLY A 411 -7.51 -7.55 -6.61
C GLY A 411 -7.62 -8.35 -7.90
N ARG A 412 -8.81 -8.90 -8.20
CA ARG A 412 -9.07 -9.77 -9.35
C ARG A 412 -10.26 -9.27 -10.15
N TYR A 413 -10.23 -9.47 -11.46
CA TYR A 413 -11.38 -9.21 -12.32
C TYR A 413 -12.57 -10.06 -11.86
N GLN A 414 -13.67 -9.40 -11.53
CA GLN A 414 -14.87 -10.02 -10.98
C GLN A 414 -15.52 -11.08 -11.89
N GLN A 415 -15.27 -10.97 -13.20
CA GLN A 415 -15.72 -11.91 -14.21
C GLN A 415 -15.01 -13.27 -14.12
N ARG A 416 -13.86 -13.36 -13.42
CA ARG A 416 -13.17 -14.64 -13.19
C ARG A 416 -13.91 -15.54 -12.20
N PHE A 417 -14.78 -14.96 -11.37
CA PHE A 417 -15.52 -15.67 -10.32
C PHE A 417 -17.03 -15.35 -10.32
N GLY A 418 -17.56 -14.80 -11.43
CA GLY A 418 -18.99 -14.75 -11.73
C GLY A 418 -19.80 -13.59 -11.12
N VAL A 419 -19.17 -12.68 -10.36
CA VAL A 419 -19.84 -11.51 -9.75
C VAL A 419 -19.88 -10.35 -10.75
N GLU A 420 -20.63 -10.52 -11.84
CA GLU A 420 -20.61 -9.56 -12.96
C GLU A 420 -21.59 -8.40 -12.83
N ASP A 421 -22.64 -8.53 -12.03
CA ASP A 421 -23.65 -7.48 -11.82
C ASP A 421 -24.19 -7.50 -10.38
N ASN A 422 -24.93 -6.45 -10.00
CA ASN A 422 -25.47 -6.28 -8.64
C ASN A 422 -26.38 -7.42 -8.16
N ASN A 423 -26.87 -8.29 -9.03
CA ASN A 423 -27.72 -9.43 -8.67
C ASN A 423 -26.95 -10.75 -8.58
N ARG A 424 -25.65 -10.77 -8.86
CA ARG A 424 -24.82 -12.00 -8.85
C ARG A 424 -23.92 -12.14 -7.63
N GLY A 425 -24.28 -11.48 -6.53
CA GLY A 425 -23.67 -11.71 -5.22
C GLY A 425 -24.09 -13.05 -4.59
N PRO A 426 -23.46 -13.45 -3.47
CA PRO A 426 -22.44 -12.71 -2.73
C PRO A 426 -21.04 -12.83 -3.36
N LEU A 427 -20.02 -12.19 -2.77
CA LEU A 427 -18.61 -12.47 -3.08
C LEU A 427 -18.28 -13.92 -2.68
N PRO A 428 -17.82 -14.79 -3.60
CA PRO A 428 -17.50 -16.17 -3.25
C PRO A 428 -16.41 -16.27 -2.18
N LEU A 429 -16.62 -17.10 -1.14
CA LEU A 429 -15.66 -17.30 -0.05
C LEU A 429 -14.33 -17.96 -0.48
N SER A 430 -14.24 -18.47 -1.71
CA SER A 430 -12.99 -18.96 -2.30
C SER A 430 -12.05 -17.83 -2.73
N GLU A 431 -12.56 -16.60 -2.84
CA GLU A 431 -11.79 -15.42 -3.25
C GLU A 431 -11.22 -14.71 -2.04
N LEU A 432 -9.89 -14.57 -2.00
CA LEU A 432 -9.21 -13.91 -0.89
C LEU A 432 -9.31 -12.39 -1.00
N THR A 433 -9.89 -11.77 0.02
CA THR A 433 -9.93 -10.33 0.19
C THR A 433 -8.57 -9.76 0.64
N ILE A 434 -8.39 -8.43 0.52
CA ILE A 434 -7.24 -7.70 1.08
C ILE A 434 -7.09 -8.03 2.58
N ALA A 435 -8.18 -8.03 3.35
CA ALA A 435 -8.15 -8.32 4.78
C ALA A 435 -7.59 -9.71 5.08
N GLU A 436 -8.04 -10.74 4.36
CA GLU A 436 -7.55 -12.11 4.52
C GLU A 436 -6.08 -12.26 4.11
N ARG A 437 -5.66 -11.56 3.04
CA ARG A 437 -4.28 -11.54 2.58
C ARG A 437 -3.34 -10.90 3.61
N LEU A 438 -3.80 -9.84 4.27
CA LEU A 438 -3.02 -9.09 5.27
C LEU A 438 -3.00 -9.76 6.65
N ARG A 439 -3.97 -10.64 6.96
CA ARG A 439 -4.09 -11.30 8.27
C ARG A 439 -2.82 -12.03 8.73
N PRO A 440 -2.10 -12.83 7.90
CA PRO A 440 -0.84 -13.46 8.29
C PRO A 440 0.28 -12.45 8.62
N GLN A 441 0.15 -11.20 8.18
CA GLN A 441 1.05 -10.09 8.51
C GLN A 441 0.60 -9.32 9.77
N GLY A 442 -0.32 -9.87 10.56
CA GLY A 442 -0.70 -9.34 11.88
C GLY A 442 -1.64 -8.13 11.87
N TYR A 443 -2.19 -7.79 10.71
CA TYR A 443 -3.12 -6.67 10.55
C TYR A 443 -4.42 -6.89 11.35
N VAL A 444 -4.91 -5.83 11.98
CA VAL A 444 -6.32 -5.73 12.41
C VAL A 444 -7.12 -5.13 11.26
N SER A 445 -8.18 -5.81 10.81
CA SER A 445 -8.98 -5.36 9.66
C SER A 445 -10.36 -4.84 10.08
N GLY A 446 -10.70 -3.65 9.61
CA GLY A 446 -11.98 -2.97 9.84
C GLY A 446 -12.78 -2.76 8.55
N TRP A 447 -14.10 -2.93 8.61
CA TRP A 447 -15.03 -2.54 7.54
C TRP A 447 -16.09 -1.57 8.05
N VAL A 448 -16.11 -0.37 7.48
CA VAL A 448 -17.15 0.63 7.79
C VAL A 448 -17.96 0.94 6.54
N GLY A 449 -19.29 0.95 6.67
CA GLY A 449 -20.20 1.45 5.64
C GLY A 449 -20.82 0.41 4.72
N LYS A 450 -20.87 0.70 3.41
CA LYS A 450 -21.57 -0.12 2.42
C LYS A 450 -20.87 -1.47 2.27
N SER A 451 -21.63 -2.56 2.41
CA SER A 451 -21.13 -3.92 2.18
C SER A 451 -21.36 -4.35 0.73
N HIS A 452 -22.62 -4.65 0.38
CA HIS A 452 -23.04 -5.13 -0.94
C HIS A 452 -22.51 -6.52 -1.35
N LEU A 453 -21.59 -7.10 -0.60
CA LEU A 453 -20.88 -8.35 -0.94
C LEU A 453 -21.37 -9.57 -0.15
N ASP A 454 -22.26 -9.36 0.81
CA ASP A 454 -22.87 -10.37 1.68
C ASP A 454 -24.30 -10.75 1.25
N ILE A 455 -24.77 -10.23 0.11
CA ILE A 455 -26.16 -10.32 -0.33
C ILE A 455 -26.28 -11.39 -1.43
N GLY A 456 -27.11 -12.41 -1.20
CA GLY A 456 -27.39 -13.48 -2.16
C GLY A 456 -28.27 -13.04 -3.35
N ALA A 457 -28.23 -13.81 -4.44
CA ALA A 457 -28.88 -13.50 -5.72
C ALA A 457 -30.44 -13.60 -5.75
N ALA A 458 -31.10 -13.97 -4.64
CA ALA A 458 -32.55 -14.19 -4.61
C ALA A 458 -33.36 -12.92 -4.94
N LYS A 459 -34.21 -12.97 -5.97
CA LYS A 459 -35.10 -11.86 -6.36
C LYS A 459 -36.44 -11.91 -5.62
N GLY A 460 -37.07 -10.75 -5.41
CA GLY A 460 -38.43 -10.65 -4.83
C GLY A 460 -38.50 -10.74 -3.31
N VAL A 461 -37.37 -10.63 -2.61
CA VAL A 461 -37.25 -10.69 -1.15
C VAL A 461 -36.54 -9.44 -0.66
N GLU A 462 -36.92 -8.92 0.51
CA GLU A 462 -36.30 -7.73 1.10
C GLU A 462 -34.78 -7.90 1.21
N LYS A 463 -34.04 -6.82 0.93
CA LYS A 463 -32.56 -6.89 0.84
C LYS A 463 -31.92 -7.38 2.15
N SER A 464 -32.47 -6.99 3.29
CA SER A 464 -32.03 -7.44 4.62
C SER A 464 -32.19 -8.95 4.81
N GLN A 465 -33.18 -9.57 4.16
CA GLN A 465 -33.45 -11.01 4.21
C GLN A 465 -32.55 -11.81 3.25
N ARG A 466 -31.82 -11.12 2.36
CA ARG A 466 -30.85 -11.71 1.43
C ARG A 466 -29.42 -11.71 1.97
N ILE A 467 -29.19 -11.12 3.14
CA ILE A 467 -27.88 -11.14 3.81
C ILE A 467 -27.59 -12.58 4.24
N LEU A 468 -26.48 -13.13 3.75
CA LEU A 468 -26.05 -14.48 4.07
C LEU A 468 -25.10 -14.43 5.26
N ALA A 469 -25.46 -15.12 6.35
CA ALA A 469 -24.69 -15.11 7.60
C ALA A 469 -23.22 -15.48 7.38
N ASP A 470 -22.96 -16.51 6.57
CA ASP A 470 -21.61 -17.01 6.28
C ASP A 470 -20.77 -16.09 5.38
N HIS A 471 -21.37 -15.03 4.83
CA HIS A 471 -20.69 -14.03 3.99
C HIS A 471 -20.53 -12.68 4.70
N MET A 472 -20.84 -12.61 5.99
CA MET A 472 -20.59 -11.42 6.80
C MET A 472 -19.09 -11.10 6.91
N PRO A 473 -18.69 -9.84 7.20
CA PRO A 473 -17.30 -9.41 7.18
C PRO A 473 -16.32 -10.28 7.98
N GLN A 474 -16.73 -10.84 9.12
CA GLN A 474 -15.86 -11.71 9.93
C GLN A 474 -15.43 -13.01 9.22
N HIS A 475 -16.20 -13.46 8.23
CA HIS A 475 -15.87 -14.62 7.40
C HIS A 475 -14.99 -14.26 6.20
N GLN A 476 -14.71 -12.97 6.01
CA GLN A 476 -13.87 -12.43 4.93
C GLN A 476 -12.69 -11.63 5.50
N GLY A 477 -12.18 -12.05 6.67
CA GLY A 477 -10.95 -11.51 7.27
C GLY A 477 -11.09 -10.19 8.03
N PHE A 478 -12.28 -9.63 8.18
CA PHE A 478 -12.48 -8.39 8.95
C PHE A 478 -12.76 -8.68 10.43
N ASP A 479 -11.87 -8.25 11.31
CA ASP A 479 -12.00 -8.41 12.77
C ASP A 479 -13.08 -7.50 13.37
N GLU A 480 -13.23 -6.30 12.80
CA GLU A 480 -14.17 -5.29 13.26
C GLU A 480 -15.04 -4.78 12.11
N TYR A 481 -16.33 -4.57 12.34
CA TYR A 481 -17.21 -4.03 11.32
C TYR A 481 -18.33 -3.16 11.89
N PHE A 482 -18.67 -2.11 11.16
CA PHE A 482 -19.82 -1.24 11.36
C PHE A 482 -20.41 -0.94 9.98
N ARG A 483 -21.22 -1.87 9.48
CA ARG A 483 -21.63 -1.91 8.06
C ARG A 483 -23.14 -1.95 7.94
N GLY A 484 -23.70 -1.33 6.93
CA GLY A 484 -25.14 -1.29 6.78
C GLY A 484 -25.57 -0.27 5.75
N GLU A 485 -26.86 0.03 5.70
CA GLU A 485 -27.47 0.92 4.73
C GLU A 485 -28.45 1.86 5.42
N GLN A 486 -28.59 3.08 4.89
CA GLN A 486 -29.42 4.13 5.46
C GLN A 486 -29.09 4.36 6.95
N ARG A 487 -29.99 3.90 7.83
CA ARG A 487 -29.99 4.12 9.28
C ARG A 487 -29.72 2.85 10.07
N GLN A 488 -29.53 1.70 9.42
CA GLN A 488 -29.39 0.41 10.06
C GLN A 488 -28.01 -0.19 9.78
N TYR A 489 -27.28 -0.52 10.84
CA TYR A 489 -25.90 -0.99 10.78
C TYR A 489 -25.75 -2.30 11.55
N TYR A 490 -25.30 -3.35 10.88
CA TYR A 490 -24.78 -4.54 11.54
C TYR A 490 -23.38 -4.24 12.03
N ALA A 491 -23.17 -4.39 13.33
CA ALA A 491 -21.92 -3.97 13.96
C ALA A 491 -21.37 -5.03 14.91
N SER A 492 -20.04 -5.08 15.02
CA SER A 492 -19.33 -5.84 16.04
C SER A 492 -19.05 -5.04 17.31
N HIS A 493 -19.20 -3.72 17.23
CA HIS A 493 -18.93 -2.76 18.29
C HIS A 493 -19.88 -1.55 18.14
N ASP A 494 -20.12 -0.82 19.23
CA ASP A 494 -20.82 0.47 19.14
C ASP A 494 -19.87 1.62 18.75
N LEU A 495 -20.41 2.84 18.55
CA LEU A 495 -19.62 4.00 18.15
C LEU A 495 -18.61 4.46 19.21
N LEU A 496 -18.76 4.06 20.48
CA LEU A 496 -17.76 4.28 21.52
C LEU A 496 -16.65 3.21 21.50
N GLY A 497 -16.74 2.27 20.56
CA GLY A 497 -15.77 1.20 20.37
C GLY A 497 -15.92 0.04 21.35
N ARG A 498 -17.04 -0.04 22.07
CA ARG A 498 -17.30 -1.16 23.00
C ARG A 498 -17.77 -2.37 22.18
N PRO A 499 -17.13 -3.54 22.31
CA PRO A 499 -17.58 -4.75 21.63
C PRO A 499 -19.02 -5.10 22.01
N LEU A 500 -19.83 -5.48 21.03
CA LEU A 500 -21.22 -5.90 21.26
C LEU A 500 -21.25 -7.39 21.61
N PRO A 501 -21.91 -7.78 22.73
CA PRO A 501 -22.05 -9.19 23.06
C PRO A 501 -22.90 -9.90 21.99
N ASN A 502 -22.50 -11.10 21.57
CA ASN A 502 -23.19 -11.87 20.51
C ASN A 502 -23.30 -11.12 19.17
N ALA A 503 -22.26 -10.38 18.76
CA ALA A 503 -22.19 -9.75 17.45
C ALA A 503 -22.40 -10.76 16.29
N PRO A 504 -23.00 -10.34 15.15
CA PRO A 504 -23.44 -8.98 14.82
C PRO A 504 -24.72 -8.56 15.56
N GLN A 505 -24.80 -7.30 15.99
CA GLN A 505 -26.07 -6.66 16.38
C GLN A 505 -26.44 -5.55 15.39
N VAL A 506 -27.74 -5.25 15.26
CA VAL A 506 -28.25 -4.15 14.45
C VAL A 506 -28.36 -2.88 15.30
N ILE A 507 -27.57 -1.87 14.95
CA ILE A 507 -27.63 -0.51 15.50
C ILE A 507 -28.47 0.35 14.56
N THR A 508 -29.41 1.11 15.12
CA THR A 508 -30.16 2.14 14.37
C THR A 508 -29.67 3.52 14.77
N ASP A 509 -29.26 4.33 13.80
CA ASP A 509 -28.84 5.72 13.99
C ASP A 509 -29.53 6.63 12.97
N ASN A 510 -30.23 7.65 13.46
CA ASN A 510 -31.03 8.55 12.62
C ASN A 510 -30.26 9.75 12.08
N ARG A 511 -28.98 9.91 12.45
CA ARG A 511 -28.12 10.96 11.90
C ARG A 511 -27.81 10.68 10.42
N PHE A 512 -27.32 11.70 9.72
CA PHE A 512 -26.91 11.55 8.33
C PHE A 512 -25.83 10.46 8.19
N ARG A 513 -26.04 9.52 7.25
CA ARG A 513 -25.28 8.26 7.19
C ARG A 513 -23.76 8.45 7.05
N VAL A 514 -23.31 9.46 6.30
CA VAL A 514 -21.87 9.73 6.09
C VAL A 514 -21.21 10.21 7.38
N VAL A 515 -21.93 10.98 8.20
CA VAL A 515 -21.46 11.39 9.53
C VAL A 515 -21.29 10.15 10.41
N VAL A 516 -22.29 9.26 10.44
CA VAL A 516 -22.21 8.02 11.23
C VAL A 516 -21.05 7.12 10.76
N GLN A 517 -20.84 6.99 9.45
CA GLN A 517 -19.69 6.26 8.87
C GLN A 517 -18.35 6.89 9.27
N THR A 518 -18.27 8.21 9.31
CA THR A 518 -17.09 8.94 9.77
C THR A 518 -16.82 8.67 11.25
N GLU A 519 -17.85 8.75 12.11
CA GLU A 519 -17.71 8.44 13.55
C GLU A 519 -17.27 6.99 13.78
N ALA A 520 -17.79 6.03 13.01
CA ALA A 520 -17.37 4.64 13.08
C ALA A 520 -15.91 4.45 12.67
N ALA A 521 -15.44 5.16 11.63
CA ALA A 521 -14.03 5.14 11.23
C ALA A 521 -13.11 5.77 12.29
N LEU A 522 -13.50 6.90 12.89
CA LEU A 522 -12.75 7.53 13.97
C LEU A 522 -12.70 6.63 15.22
N SER A 523 -13.82 5.99 15.56
CA SER A 523 -13.90 5.00 16.64
C SER A 523 -12.93 3.83 16.42
N PHE A 524 -12.83 3.34 15.18
CA PHE A 524 -11.82 2.33 14.81
C PHE A 524 -10.40 2.83 15.09
N LEU A 525 -10.06 4.04 14.63
CA LEU A 525 -8.74 4.64 14.84
C LEU A 525 -8.42 4.91 16.32
N ASP A 526 -9.41 5.26 17.15
CA ASP A 526 -9.23 5.43 18.59
C ASP A 526 -8.70 4.15 19.24
N ARG A 527 -9.24 3.00 18.86
CA ARG A 527 -8.77 1.70 19.37
C ARG A 527 -7.36 1.35 18.88
N ARG A 528 -6.94 1.86 17.72
CA ARG A 528 -5.59 1.66 17.19
C ARG A 528 -4.54 2.47 17.95
N ALA A 529 -4.91 3.60 18.56
CA ALA A 529 -4.00 4.37 19.40
C ALA A 529 -3.48 3.58 20.62
N ALA A 530 -4.23 2.58 21.11
CA ALA A 530 -3.82 1.74 22.24
C ALA A 530 -2.72 0.72 21.89
N ASP A 531 -2.53 0.42 20.60
CA ASP A 531 -1.51 -0.50 20.10
C ASP A 531 -0.93 0.07 18.80
N PRO A 532 -0.15 1.16 18.89
CA PRO A 532 0.26 1.94 17.73
C PRO A 532 1.18 1.17 16.79
N GLU A 533 1.88 0.14 17.28
CA GLU A 533 2.84 -0.64 16.51
C GLU A 533 2.19 -1.74 15.68
N ARG A 534 0.95 -2.12 16.01
CA ARG A 534 0.21 -3.13 15.27
C ARG A 534 -0.45 -2.52 14.04
N PRO A 535 -0.13 -3.01 12.83
CA PRO A 535 -0.69 -2.46 11.61
C PRO A 535 -2.19 -2.76 11.52
N TRP A 536 -2.91 -1.92 10.78
CA TRP A 536 -4.33 -2.12 10.52
C TRP A 536 -4.70 -1.84 9.08
N PHE A 537 -5.78 -2.46 8.64
CA PHE A 537 -6.43 -2.22 7.36
C PHE A 537 -7.86 -1.74 7.62
N LEU A 538 -8.23 -0.58 7.08
CA LEU A 538 -9.59 -0.06 7.18
C LEU A 538 -10.16 0.12 5.78
N TYR A 539 -11.22 -0.61 5.47
CA TYR A 539 -12.07 -0.38 4.29
C TYR A 539 -13.26 0.50 4.69
N LEU A 540 -13.22 1.76 4.27
CA LEU A 540 -14.23 2.77 4.52
C LEU A 540 -15.06 3.00 3.25
N ALA A 541 -16.17 2.27 3.13
CA ALA A 541 -17.09 2.30 2.01
C ALA A 541 -18.22 3.31 2.24
N LEU A 542 -18.01 4.57 1.84
CA LEU A 542 -18.97 5.66 2.04
C LEU A 542 -20.14 5.59 1.05
N TYR A 543 -21.33 6.01 1.48
CA TYR A 543 -22.53 6.06 0.61
C TYR A 543 -22.67 7.36 -0.19
N ALA A 544 -21.79 8.35 -0.01
CA ALA A 544 -21.91 9.61 -0.74
C ALA A 544 -21.30 9.51 -2.15
N PRO A 545 -21.89 10.19 -3.16
CA PRO A 545 -23.19 10.88 -3.15
C PRO A 545 -24.43 10.01 -3.43
N HIS A 546 -24.29 8.68 -3.59
CA HIS A 546 -25.38 7.76 -3.95
C HIS A 546 -26.72 8.03 -3.23
N VAL A 547 -27.81 7.91 -4.00
CA VAL A 547 -29.20 8.07 -3.58
C VAL A 547 -29.60 7.17 -2.39
N PRO A 548 -30.64 7.51 -1.61
CA PRO A 548 -31.46 8.72 -1.67
C PRO A 548 -30.67 9.95 -1.28
N LEU A 549 -30.86 11.04 -2.02
CA LEU A 549 -30.20 12.32 -1.73
C LEU A 549 -30.79 12.93 -0.46
N GLU A 550 -29.91 13.51 0.34
CA GLU A 550 -30.24 14.18 1.59
C GLU A 550 -29.70 15.61 1.54
N SER A 551 -30.23 16.49 2.39
CA SER A 551 -29.77 17.88 2.53
C SER A 551 -29.09 18.05 3.88
N PRO A 552 -27.90 17.46 4.09
CA PRO A 552 -27.26 17.44 5.39
C PRO A 552 -26.75 18.85 5.73
N GLU A 553 -27.11 19.34 6.92
CA GLU A 553 -26.58 20.60 7.46
C GLU A 553 -25.29 20.36 8.27
N PRO A 554 -24.35 21.33 8.30
CA PRO A 554 -24.44 22.67 7.69
C PRO A 554 -24.08 22.72 6.20
N TRP A 555 -23.59 21.63 5.62
CA TRP A 555 -23.03 21.61 4.25
C TRP A 555 -24.02 22.03 3.17
N PHE A 556 -25.31 21.70 3.31
CA PHE A 556 -26.32 22.06 2.33
C PHE A 556 -26.54 23.57 2.23
N SER A 557 -26.54 24.27 3.37
CA SER A 557 -26.64 25.73 3.41
C SER A 557 -25.46 26.44 2.74
N GLU A 558 -24.31 25.78 2.63
CA GLU A 558 -23.10 26.33 1.98
C GLU A 558 -23.06 26.09 0.47
N THR A 559 -23.99 25.30 -0.07
CA THR A 559 -24.04 25.02 -1.52
C THR A 559 -24.63 26.19 -2.30
N PRO A 560 -24.13 26.47 -3.53
CA PRO A 560 -24.64 27.57 -4.33
C PRO A 560 -26.12 27.44 -4.64
N GLU A 561 -26.92 28.44 -4.25
CA GLU A 561 -28.38 28.39 -4.36
C GLU A 561 -28.90 28.31 -5.80
N HIS A 562 -28.11 28.77 -6.77
CA HIS A 562 -28.47 28.78 -8.18
C HIS A 562 -28.45 27.38 -8.84
N LEU A 563 -27.85 26.39 -8.17
CA LEU A 563 -27.74 25.04 -8.69
C LEU A 563 -29.03 24.24 -8.47
N PRO A 564 -29.34 23.25 -9.33
CA PRO A 564 -30.46 22.32 -9.12
C PRO A 564 -30.39 21.64 -7.75
N LEU A 565 -31.55 21.35 -7.15
CA LEU A 565 -31.64 20.77 -5.81
C LEU A 565 -30.80 19.49 -5.67
N GLN A 566 -30.89 18.58 -6.63
CA GLN A 566 -30.13 17.31 -6.63
C GLN A 566 -28.62 17.58 -6.64
N ARG A 567 -28.15 18.53 -7.46
CA ARG A 567 -26.75 18.94 -7.50
C ARG A 567 -26.29 19.50 -6.16
N ARG A 568 -27.10 20.37 -5.54
CA ARG A 568 -26.82 20.91 -4.21
C ARG A 568 -26.75 19.81 -3.15
N GLN A 569 -27.68 18.86 -3.18
CA GLN A 569 -27.67 17.72 -2.27
C GLN A 569 -26.41 16.86 -2.45
N ALA A 570 -26.02 16.55 -3.69
CA ALA A 570 -24.79 15.83 -4.00
C ALA A 570 -23.56 16.55 -3.45
N LEU A 571 -23.42 17.85 -3.74
CA LEU A 571 -22.31 18.68 -3.26
C LEU A 571 -22.26 18.73 -1.73
N ALA A 572 -23.41 18.82 -1.05
CA ALA A 572 -23.49 18.80 0.41
C ALA A 572 -23.05 17.45 0.98
N MET A 573 -23.48 16.35 0.38
CA MET A 573 -23.07 14.99 0.78
C MET A 573 -21.58 14.74 0.53
N ILE A 574 -21.03 15.27 -0.57
CA ILE A 574 -19.60 15.23 -0.89
C ILE A 574 -18.80 16.10 0.09
N ALA A 575 -19.28 17.28 0.45
CA ALA A 575 -18.63 18.14 1.45
C ALA A 575 -18.60 17.48 2.83
N ALA A 576 -19.70 16.82 3.25
CA ALA A 576 -19.73 16.04 4.48
C ALA A 576 -18.73 14.87 4.47
N MET A 577 -18.59 14.20 3.32
CA MET A 577 -17.57 13.17 3.14
C MET A 577 -16.15 13.76 3.21
N ASP A 578 -15.89 14.87 2.53
CA ASP A 578 -14.59 15.55 2.52
C ASP A 578 -14.17 15.98 3.93
N GLU A 579 -15.09 16.58 4.71
CA GLU A 579 -14.86 16.91 6.12
C GLU A 579 -14.53 15.65 6.94
N GLY A 580 -15.26 14.55 6.73
CA GLY A 580 -14.98 13.28 7.38
C GLY A 580 -13.58 12.75 7.06
N VAL A 581 -13.15 12.85 5.80
CA VAL A 581 -11.76 12.54 5.40
C VAL A 581 -10.77 13.47 6.09
N GLY A 582 -11.08 14.76 6.20
CA GLY A 582 -10.29 15.75 6.94
C GLY A 582 -10.06 15.34 8.39
N ARG A 583 -11.13 14.99 9.11
CA ARG A 583 -11.10 14.53 10.50
C ARG A 583 -10.32 13.23 10.67
N ILE A 584 -10.49 12.27 9.78
CA ILE A 584 -9.72 11.01 9.78
C ILE A 584 -8.22 11.29 9.62
N ARG A 585 -7.85 12.15 8.66
CA ARG A 585 -6.44 12.51 8.42
C ARG A 585 -5.84 13.31 9.58
N GLU A 586 -6.62 14.18 10.21
CA GLU A 586 -6.22 14.87 11.43
C GLU A 586 -5.95 13.89 12.56
N LYS A 587 -6.87 12.94 12.78
CA LYS A 587 -6.69 11.87 13.77
C LYS A 587 -5.40 11.07 13.54
N LEU A 588 -5.11 10.72 12.29
CA LEU A 588 -3.86 10.03 11.94
C LEU A 588 -2.62 10.88 12.29
N ARG A 589 -2.66 12.20 12.07
CA ARG A 589 -1.57 13.11 12.46
C ARG A 589 -1.41 13.21 13.97
N GLU A 590 -2.51 13.37 14.70
CA GLU A 590 -2.52 13.39 16.18
C GLU A 590 -1.90 12.12 16.78
N GLN A 591 -2.15 10.97 16.15
CA GLN A 591 -1.59 9.67 16.55
C GLN A 591 -0.17 9.42 16.02
N GLY A 592 0.43 10.33 15.25
CA GLY A 592 1.72 10.12 14.58
C GLY A 592 1.72 8.96 13.57
N ALA A 593 0.54 8.58 13.07
CA ALA A 593 0.35 7.46 12.15
C ALA A 593 0.30 7.88 10.68
N ASP A 594 0.24 9.17 10.38
CA ASP A 594 0.10 9.74 9.03
C ASP A 594 1.18 9.26 8.05
N ARG A 595 2.46 9.34 8.42
CA ARG A 595 3.61 8.95 7.56
C ARG A 595 3.75 7.44 7.37
N ARG A 596 3.07 6.65 8.19
CA ARG A 596 3.02 5.18 8.08
C ARG A 596 1.67 4.66 7.60
N THR A 597 0.79 5.51 7.09
CA THR A 597 -0.50 5.10 6.53
C THR A 597 -0.53 5.33 5.03
N LEU A 598 -0.78 4.26 4.27
CA LEU A 598 -1.10 4.31 2.85
C LEU A 598 -2.61 4.54 2.71
N ILE A 599 -3.01 5.64 2.09
CA ILE A 599 -4.41 6.04 1.93
C ILE A 599 -4.77 6.01 0.44
N PHE A 600 -5.83 5.30 0.09
CA PHE A 600 -6.50 5.37 -1.22
C PHE A 600 -7.85 6.05 -1.07
N PHE A 601 -8.20 6.92 -2.01
CA PHE A 601 -9.55 7.45 -2.23
C PHE A 601 -9.96 7.17 -3.66
N ILE A 602 -11.01 6.37 -3.84
CA ILE A 602 -11.48 5.92 -5.17
C ILE A 602 -13.01 5.96 -5.23
N GLY A 603 -13.60 6.40 -6.34
CA GLY A 603 -15.04 6.22 -6.61
C GLY A 603 -15.36 4.82 -7.16
N ASP A 604 -16.47 4.21 -6.75
CA ASP A 604 -16.79 2.82 -7.11
C ASP A 604 -17.26 2.60 -8.55
N ASN A 605 -17.85 3.62 -9.16
CA ASN A 605 -18.19 3.73 -10.58
C ASN A 605 -18.44 5.20 -10.92
N GLY A 606 -18.61 5.51 -12.20
CA GLY A 606 -19.03 6.84 -12.62
C GLY A 606 -20.42 7.21 -12.12
N ALA A 607 -20.75 8.50 -12.09
CA ALA A 607 -22.04 9.01 -11.63
C ALA A 607 -23.18 8.59 -12.58
N PRO A 608 -24.40 8.29 -12.07
CA PRO A 608 -25.60 8.22 -12.89
C PRO A 608 -25.99 9.64 -13.35
N LEU A 609 -26.30 9.85 -14.63
CA LEU A 609 -26.65 11.15 -15.23
C LEU A 609 -28.07 11.19 -15.82
N GLY A 610 -28.73 10.04 -15.98
CA GLY A 610 -30.07 9.91 -16.56
C GLY A 610 -31.21 10.11 -15.57
N THR A 611 -32.27 9.29 -15.69
CA THR A 611 -33.47 9.38 -14.83
C THR A 611 -33.20 9.19 -13.34
N ALA A 612 -32.10 8.50 -13.01
CA ALA A 612 -31.61 8.27 -11.66
C ALA A 612 -30.47 9.23 -11.27
N TRP A 613 -30.36 10.41 -11.91
CA TRP A 613 -29.32 11.40 -11.62
C TRP A 613 -29.28 11.72 -10.12
N ASP A 614 -28.12 11.54 -9.54
CA ASP A 614 -27.84 11.76 -8.13
C ASP A 614 -27.22 13.14 -7.86
N GLY A 615 -27.25 14.04 -8.86
CA GLY A 615 -26.63 15.37 -8.75
C GLY A 615 -25.13 15.38 -9.03
N SER A 616 -24.48 14.22 -9.19
CA SER A 616 -23.04 14.14 -9.49
C SER A 616 -22.77 14.27 -11.00
N LEU A 617 -21.54 14.59 -11.40
CA LEU A 617 -21.16 14.87 -12.79
C LEU A 617 -19.89 14.09 -13.22
N ASN A 618 -19.88 13.59 -14.46
CA ASN A 618 -18.72 12.92 -15.06
C ASN A 618 -17.93 13.79 -16.04
N LYS A 619 -18.34 15.05 -16.26
CA LYS A 619 -17.72 15.91 -17.26
C LYS A 619 -16.21 16.05 -17.05
N PRO A 620 -15.40 16.06 -18.12
CA PRO A 620 -15.80 16.08 -19.53
C PRO A 620 -15.94 14.66 -20.13
N LEU A 621 -15.90 13.62 -19.31
CA LEU A 621 -15.95 12.23 -19.76
C LEU A 621 -17.36 11.87 -20.26
N ALA A 622 -17.43 11.08 -21.34
CA ALA A 622 -18.68 10.63 -21.92
C ALA A 622 -19.27 9.43 -21.16
N GLY A 623 -20.59 9.45 -20.95
CA GLY A 623 -21.35 8.38 -20.31
C GLY A 623 -21.47 8.47 -18.80
N GLN A 624 -22.01 7.40 -18.22
CA GLN A 624 -22.50 7.36 -16.84
C GLN A 624 -22.39 5.95 -16.23
N LYS A 625 -22.81 5.82 -14.97
CA LYS A 625 -23.07 4.52 -14.32
C LYS A 625 -23.79 3.55 -15.26
N GLY A 626 -23.31 2.32 -15.33
CA GLY A 626 -23.80 1.30 -16.27
C GLY A 626 -23.25 1.42 -17.70
N MET A 627 -22.19 2.18 -17.95
CA MET A 627 -21.53 2.25 -19.27
C MET A 627 -20.03 1.95 -19.16
N LEU A 628 -19.45 1.26 -20.15
CA LEU A 628 -18.00 1.03 -20.23
C LEU A 628 -17.23 2.17 -20.92
N SER A 629 -17.91 3.27 -21.24
CA SER A 629 -17.29 4.54 -21.63
C SER A 629 -16.50 5.16 -20.46
N GLU A 630 -15.63 6.14 -20.72
CA GLU A 630 -14.77 6.77 -19.71
C GLU A 630 -15.59 7.27 -18.51
N GLY A 631 -16.72 7.91 -18.75
CA GLY A 631 -17.58 8.46 -17.68
C GLY A 631 -18.28 7.40 -16.81
N GLY A 632 -18.22 6.11 -17.16
CA GLY A 632 -18.76 5.04 -16.34
C GLY A 632 -17.72 4.23 -15.54
N VAL A 633 -16.46 4.16 -16.02
CA VAL A 633 -15.40 3.34 -15.40
C VAL A 633 -14.16 4.12 -14.94
N ARG A 634 -13.99 5.39 -15.34
CA ARG A 634 -12.92 6.25 -14.84
C ARG A 634 -13.46 7.13 -13.72
N THR A 635 -12.88 7.02 -12.54
CA THR A 635 -13.43 7.62 -11.30
C THR A 635 -12.42 8.54 -10.62
N PRO A 636 -12.84 9.38 -9.65
CA PRO A 636 -11.91 10.06 -8.78
C PRO A 636 -10.95 9.05 -8.17
N PHE A 637 -9.64 9.26 -8.33
CA PHE A 637 -8.61 8.32 -7.88
C PHE A 637 -7.40 9.09 -7.37
N VAL A 638 -7.21 9.05 -6.06
CA VAL A 638 -6.10 9.71 -5.36
C VAL A 638 -5.52 8.72 -4.37
N ALA A 639 -4.20 8.69 -4.21
CA ALA A 639 -3.59 7.98 -3.11
C ALA A 639 -2.39 8.72 -2.55
N ALA A 640 -2.19 8.59 -1.24
CA ALA A 640 -1.10 9.24 -0.54
C ALA A 640 -0.41 8.27 0.40
N TRP A 641 0.91 8.35 0.42
CA TRP A 641 1.74 7.70 1.42
C TRP A 641 2.83 8.69 1.83
N PRO A 642 2.51 9.62 2.76
CA PRO A 642 3.39 10.73 3.09
C PRO A 642 4.79 10.26 3.53
N GLY A 643 5.82 10.79 2.89
CA GLY A 643 7.20 10.38 3.13
C GLY A 643 7.59 9.05 2.47
N ARG A 644 6.74 8.47 1.61
CA ARG A 644 7.05 7.31 0.75
C ARG A 644 6.76 7.54 -0.73
N TRP A 645 5.60 8.11 -1.04
CA TRP A 645 5.24 8.52 -2.39
C TRP A 645 5.52 10.02 -2.57
N PRO A 646 5.78 10.49 -3.81
CA PRO A 646 5.99 11.91 -4.04
C PRO A 646 4.72 12.71 -3.71
N ALA A 647 4.90 13.85 -3.03
CA ALA A 647 3.82 14.79 -2.78
C ALA A 647 3.54 15.64 -4.04
N GLY A 648 2.27 15.92 -4.30
CA GLY A 648 1.82 16.73 -5.44
C GLY A 648 2.01 16.04 -6.79
N GLY A 649 2.16 14.72 -6.80
CA GLY A 649 2.34 13.94 -8.02
C GLY A 649 1.07 13.89 -8.86
N VAL A 650 1.25 13.92 -10.19
CA VAL A 650 0.18 13.61 -11.15
C VAL A 650 0.66 12.43 -11.99
N TYR A 651 -0.12 11.34 -11.98
CA TYR A 651 0.20 10.14 -12.74
C TYR A 651 -0.80 9.95 -13.88
N SER A 652 -0.29 9.97 -15.11
CA SER A 652 -1.13 10.03 -16.32
C SER A 652 -1.34 8.69 -17.00
N GLN A 653 -0.55 7.67 -16.70
CA GLN A 653 -0.75 6.32 -17.26
C GLN A 653 -1.94 5.61 -16.58
N PRO A 654 -2.63 4.68 -17.27
CA PRO A 654 -3.75 3.93 -16.69
C PRO A 654 -3.35 3.14 -15.44
N VAL A 655 -4.17 3.25 -14.40
CA VAL A 655 -4.14 2.41 -13.19
C VAL A 655 -5.53 1.83 -12.94
N SER A 656 -5.61 0.75 -12.16
CA SER A 656 -6.83 0.02 -11.88
C SER A 656 -7.10 -0.07 -10.38
N SER A 657 -8.36 -0.16 -9.98
CA SER A 657 -8.76 -0.48 -8.61
C SER A 657 -8.22 -1.84 -8.15
N LEU A 658 -7.91 -2.74 -9.09
CA LEU A 658 -7.22 -4.02 -8.81
C LEU A 658 -5.85 -3.83 -8.17
N ASP A 659 -5.18 -2.73 -8.50
CA ASP A 659 -3.82 -2.42 -8.04
C ASP A 659 -3.77 -2.11 -6.54
N VAL A 660 -4.91 -1.76 -5.93
CA VAL A 660 -5.02 -1.50 -4.49
C VAL A 660 -4.63 -2.75 -3.69
N ALA A 661 -5.15 -3.92 -4.08
CA ALA A 661 -4.84 -5.16 -3.39
C ALA A 661 -3.37 -5.59 -3.55
N ALA A 662 -2.82 -5.45 -4.76
CA ALA A 662 -1.42 -5.76 -5.04
C ALA A 662 -0.46 -4.80 -4.32
N THR A 663 -0.76 -3.50 -4.33
CA THR A 663 0.00 -2.48 -3.60
C THR A 663 -0.09 -2.69 -2.09
N ALA A 664 -1.28 -2.97 -1.55
CA ALA A 664 -1.48 -3.29 -0.13
C ALA A 664 -0.67 -4.51 0.31
N ALA A 665 -0.72 -5.60 -0.48
CA ALA A 665 0.02 -6.81 -0.20
C ALA A 665 1.54 -6.58 -0.22
N ALA A 666 2.04 -5.90 -1.25
CA ALA A 666 3.46 -5.54 -1.36
C ALA A 666 3.91 -4.64 -0.20
N ALA A 667 3.12 -3.63 0.15
CA ALA A 667 3.39 -2.72 1.26
C ALA A 667 3.46 -3.44 2.61
N ALA A 668 2.68 -4.50 2.80
CA ALA A 668 2.71 -5.37 3.98
C ALA A 668 3.87 -6.38 4.00
N GLY A 669 4.69 -6.42 2.94
CA GLY A 669 5.81 -7.35 2.80
C GLY A 669 5.43 -8.76 2.34
N LEU A 670 4.23 -8.93 1.76
CA LEU A 670 3.84 -10.20 1.16
C LEU A 670 4.58 -10.45 -0.15
N ARG A 671 4.83 -11.72 -0.46
CA ARG A 671 5.39 -12.12 -1.75
C ARG A 671 4.37 -11.82 -2.86
N PRO A 672 4.82 -11.52 -4.09
CA PRO A 672 3.92 -11.36 -5.24
C PRO A 672 2.99 -12.57 -5.38
N ASP A 673 1.69 -12.31 -5.45
CA ASP A 673 0.67 -13.35 -5.65
C ASP A 673 0.26 -13.40 -7.13
N PRO A 674 0.51 -14.52 -7.84
CA PRO A 674 0.15 -14.65 -9.25
C PRO A 674 -1.37 -14.68 -9.52
N GLN A 675 -2.22 -14.77 -8.50
CA GLN A 675 -3.67 -14.72 -8.65
C GLN A 675 -4.21 -13.29 -8.80
N LEU A 676 -3.45 -12.29 -8.35
CA LEU A 676 -3.84 -10.89 -8.47
C LEU A 676 -3.71 -10.44 -9.93
N ASP A 677 -4.73 -9.76 -10.44
CA ASP A 677 -4.71 -9.14 -11.76
C ASP A 677 -4.11 -7.72 -11.72
N GLY A 678 -4.09 -7.08 -10.55
CA GLY A 678 -3.46 -5.78 -10.32
C GLY A 678 -1.96 -5.86 -10.05
N VAL A 679 -1.29 -4.70 -10.05
CA VAL A 679 0.15 -4.55 -9.80
C VAL A 679 0.43 -3.61 -8.63
N ASP A 680 1.61 -3.73 -8.00
CA ASP A 680 2.08 -2.74 -7.02
C ASP A 680 2.39 -1.41 -7.73
N LEU A 681 1.68 -0.34 -7.36
CA LEU A 681 1.86 0.99 -7.95
C LEU A 681 3.12 1.70 -7.44
N THR A 682 3.70 1.28 -6.32
CA THR A 682 4.80 1.99 -5.66
C THR A 682 6.00 2.23 -6.58
N PRO A 683 6.51 1.24 -7.36
CA PRO A 683 7.64 1.47 -8.24
C PRO A 683 7.34 2.47 -9.37
N TYR A 684 6.08 2.55 -9.82
CA TYR A 684 5.66 3.43 -10.91
C TYR A 684 5.53 4.87 -10.44
N VAL A 685 4.83 5.09 -9.33
CA VAL A 685 4.60 6.45 -8.80
C VAL A 685 5.87 7.06 -8.19
N THR A 686 6.83 6.24 -7.76
CA THR A 686 8.16 6.70 -7.29
C THR A 686 9.18 6.86 -8.42
N GLY A 687 8.81 6.53 -9.67
CA GLY A 687 9.68 6.67 -10.84
C GLY A 687 10.79 5.61 -10.97
N GLN A 688 10.73 4.56 -10.15
CA GLN A 688 11.63 3.39 -10.26
C GLN A 688 11.34 2.58 -11.53
N ARG A 689 10.07 2.56 -11.95
CA ARG A 689 9.62 2.07 -13.26
C ARG A 689 9.04 3.22 -14.06
N ARG A 690 9.39 3.27 -15.35
CA ARG A 690 8.95 4.31 -16.29
C ARG A 690 7.96 3.81 -17.34
N ASP A 691 7.79 2.49 -17.44
CA ASP A 691 6.78 1.85 -18.25
C ASP A 691 5.39 1.95 -17.60
N ALA A 692 4.32 1.72 -18.37
CA ALA A 692 2.97 1.74 -17.83
C ALA A 692 2.72 0.55 -16.88
N PRO A 693 1.90 0.69 -15.82
CA PRO A 693 1.61 -0.41 -14.90
C PRO A 693 0.87 -1.54 -15.60
N HIS A 694 0.01 -1.16 -16.55
CA HIS A 694 -0.77 -2.06 -17.38
C HIS A 694 -0.48 -1.77 -18.84
N GLU A 695 -0.13 -2.81 -19.58
CA GLU A 695 -0.13 -2.73 -21.05
C GLU A 695 -1.57 -2.52 -21.56
N ARG A 696 -2.55 -3.14 -20.87
CA ARG A 696 -3.98 -3.11 -21.23
C ARG A 696 -4.87 -3.23 -20.00
N LEU A 697 -6.06 -2.65 -20.09
CA LEU A 697 -7.17 -2.90 -19.17
C LEU A 697 -8.37 -3.45 -19.93
N PHE A 698 -9.17 -4.29 -19.29
CA PHE A 698 -10.29 -4.98 -19.91
C PHE A 698 -11.56 -4.83 -19.09
N TRP A 699 -12.70 -4.85 -19.77
CA TRP A 699 -14.01 -4.85 -19.13
C TRP A 699 -14.97 -5.77 -19.89
N ARG A 700 -15.84 -6.40 -19.12
CA ARG A 700 -17.06 -7.06 -19.59
C ARG A 700 -18.15 -6.82 -18.56
N TRP A 701 -19.29 -6.32 -19.00
CA TRP A 701 -20.44 -6.02 -18.16
C TRP A 701 -21.75 -6.07 -18.96
N GLY A 702 -22.60 -7.06 -18.65
CA GLY A 702 -23.73 -7.43 -19.50
C GLY A 702 -23.34 -7.53 -20.97
N SER A 703 -24.08 -6.86 -21.87
CA SER A 703 -23.79 -6.87 -23.31
C SER A 703 -22.67 -5.93 -23.76
N GLN A 704 -21.99 -5.27 -22.82
CA GLN A 704 -20.86 -4.38 -23.13
C GLN A 704 -19.54 -5.09 -22.84
N SER A 705 -18.55 -4.88 -23.70
CA SER A 705 -17.16 -5.27 -23.44
C SER A 705 -16.22 -4.18 -23.93
N ALA A 706 -15.09 -3.96 -23.27
CA ALA A 706 -14.13 -2.96 -23.68
C ALA A 706 -12.68 -3.39 -23.41
N VAL A 707 -11.76 -2.86 -24.21
CA VAL A 707 -10.31 -2.95 -23.98
C VAL A 707 -9.68 -1.58 -24.17
N LEU A 708 -8.83 -1.20 -23.23
CA LEU A 708 -7.99 -0.01 -23.29
C LEU A 708 -6.54 -0.44 -23.52
N GLU A 709 -5.93 0.05 -24.58
CA GLU A 709 -4.50 0.01 -24.85
C GLU A 709 -4.09 1.39 -25.35
N MET A 710 -3.47 2.20 -24.48
CA MET A 710 -3.25 3.61 -24.77
C MET A 710 -2.58 3.84 -26.14
N PRO A 711 -3.07 4.82 -26.94
CA PRO A 711 -4.16 5.75 -26.63
C PRO A 711 -5.57 5.21 -26.97
N TRP A 712 -5.69 3.96 -27.42
CA TRP A 712 -6.89 3.41 -28.04
C TRP A 712 -7.81 2.72 -27.04
N LYS A 713 -9.11 2.99 -27.13
CA LYS A 713 -10.15 2.25 -26.43
C LYS A 713 -11.16 1.70 -27.41
N LEU A 714 -11.33 0.38 -27.40
CA LEU A 714 -12.34 -0.32 -28.19
C LEU A 714 -13.50 -0.74 -27.29
N ILE A 715 -14.73 -0.45 -27.73
CA ILE A 715 -15.97 -0.82 -27.03
C ILE A 715 -16.84 -1.65 -27.96
N ARG A 716 -17.38 -2.76 -27.46
CA ARG A 716 -18.40 -3.58 -28.10
C ARG A 716 -19.73 -3.41 -27.38
N LEU A 717 -20.80 -3.36 -28.17
CA LEU A 717 -22.19 -3.31 -27.72
C LEU A 717 -22.98 -4.43 -28.39
N GLY A 718 -23.11 -5.56 -27.71
CA GLY A 718 -23.70 -6.78 -28.26
C GLY A 718 -23.09 -7.14 -29.62
N ASN A 719 -23.96 -7.27 -30.63
CA ASN A 719 -23.57 -7.66 -31.99
C ASN A 719 -23.32 -6.47 -32.93
N ARG A 720 -23.32 -5.23 -32.44
CA ARG A 720 -22.99 -4.06 -33.27
C ARG A 720 -21.52 -4.09 -33.71
N PRO A 721 -21.18 -3.38 -34.80
CA PRO A 721 -19.79 -3.05 -35.10
C PRO A 721 -19.13 -2.39 -33.87
N PRO A 722 -17.86 -2.73 -33.56
CA PRO A 722 -17.16 -2.12 -32.45
C PRO A 722 -16.98 -0.61 -32.66
N LEU A 723 -16.84 0.12 -31.56
CA LEU A 723 -16.45 1.53 -31.53
C LEU A 723 -14.98 1.61 -31.16
N LEU A 724 -14.23 2.51 -31.79
CA LEU A 724 -12.82 2.75 -31.47
C LEU A 724 -12.60 4.25 -31.25
N PHE A 725 -12.03 4.60 -30.10
CA PHE A 725 -11.76 5.99 -29.73
C PHE A 725 -10.28 6.18 -29.36
N ASP A 726 -9.74 7.36 -29.65
CA ASP A 726 -8.49 7.84 -29.06
C ASP A 726 -8.83 8.59 -27.77
N VAL A 727 -8.45 7.99 -26.63
CA VAL A 727 -8.70 8.49 -25.27
C VAL A 727 -7.46 9.13 -24.63
N SER A 728 -6.51 9.58 -25.46
CA SER A 728 -5.40 10.43 -24.98
C SER A 728 -5.91 11.71 -24.30
N THR A 729 -7.05 12.23 -24.74
CA THR A 729 -7.78 13.36 -24.13
C THR A 729 -9.02 12.90 -23.36
N PRO A 730 -9.40 13.55 -22.25
CA PRO A 730 -10.64 13.24 -21.51
C PRO A 730 -11.92 13.22 -22.36
N GLU A 731 -12.02 14.08 -23.38
CA GLU A 731 -13.15 14.20 -24.33
C GLU A 731 -13.03 13.22 -25.53
N GLY A 732 -12.13 12.24 -25.43
CA GLY A 732 -11.74 11.37 -26.55
C GLY A 732 -12.88 10.57 -27.17
N GLU A 733 -13.91 10.23 -26.38
CA GLU A 733 -15.02 9.40 -26.79
C GLU A 733 -16.22 10.25 -27.26
N HIS A 734 -16.48 10.26 -28.57
CA HIS A 734 -17.63 10.92 -29.17
C HIS A 734 -17.92 10.29 -30.54
N GLN A 735 -19.18 10.13 -30.95
CA GLN A 735 -19.57 9.42 -32.18
C GLN A 735 -18.88 9.95 -33.45
N ARG A 736 -18.71 11.28 -33.56
CA ARG A 736 -18.02 11.94 -34.69
C ARG A 736 -16.52 11.67 -34.73
N ARG A 737 -15.98 11.02 -33.70
CA ARG A 737 -14.58 10.61 -33.53
C ARG A 737 -14.48 9.09 -33.38
N ASN A 738 -15.46 8.32 -33.86
CA ASN A 738 -15.34 6.87 -33.91
C ASN A 738 -14.38 6.49 -35.05
N LEU A 739 -13.16 6.10 -34.69
CA LEU A 739 -12.05 5.85 -35.60
C LEU A 739 -12.04 4.40 -36.14
N VAL A 740 -13.10 3.61 -35.91
CA VAL A 740 -13.12 2.18 -36.28
C VAL A 740 -12.93 1.94 -37.78
N THR A 741 -13.50 2.82 -38.63
CA THR A 741 -13.35 2.75 -40.09
C THR A 741 -12.02 3.29 -40.58
N GLU A 742 -11.43 4.23 -39.87
CA GLU A 742 -10.15 4.86 -40.21
C GLU A 742 -8.94 4.06 -39.71
N GLN A 743 -9.13 3.27 -38.64
CA GLN A 743 -8.10 2.45 -38.00
C GLN A 743 -8.53 0.97 -37.87
N PRO A 744 -8.90 0.30 -38.98
CA PRO A 744 -9.47 -1.05 -38.94
C PRO A 744 -8.49 -2.10 -38.41
N GLU A 745 -7.19 -1.93 -38.64
CA GLU A 745 -6.16 -2.84 -38.12
C GLU A 745 -6.03 -2.77 -36.60
N VAL A 746 -6.10 -1.56 -36.03
CA VAL A 746 -6.09 -1.35 -34.57
C VAL A 746 -7.35 -1.95 -33.97
N ALA A 747 -8.52 -1.68 -34.55
CA ALA A 747 -9.78 -2.25 -34.10
C ALA A 747 -9.74 -3.78 -34.10
N ALA A 748 -9.29 -4.41 -35.19
CA ALA A 748 -9.18 -5.86 -35.28
C ALA A 748 -8.19 -6.46 -34.25
N ARG A 749 -7.06 -5.80 -34.01
CA ARG A 749 -6.07 -6.22 -33.01
C ARG A 749 -6.65 -6.18 -31.59
N LEU A 750 -7.31 -5.08 -31.24
CA LEU A 750 -7.91 -4.89 -29.92
C LEU A 750 -9.09 -5.83 -29.70
N ASP A 751 -9.94 -6.01 -30.70
CA ASP A 751 -11.05 -6.96 -30.65
C ASP A 751 -10.58 -8.39 -30.39
N ARG A 752 -9.54 -8.83 -31.10
CA ARG A 752 -8.95 -10.14 -30.90
C ARG A 752 -8.47 -10.33 -29.46
N ARG A 753 -7.74 -9.36 -28.91
CA ARG A 753 -7.25 -9.41 -27.52
C ARG A 753 -8.38 -9.41 -26.49
N LEU A 754 -9.42 -8.63 -26.73
CA LEU A 754 -10.61 -8.61 -25.88
C LEU A 754 -11.28 -10.00 -25.86
N ARG A 755 -11.40 -10.66 -27.02
CA ARG A 755 -11.92 -12.03 -27.13
C ARG A 755 -11.03 -13.06 -26.45
N GLU A 756 -9.71 -12.96 -26.61
CA GLU A 756 -8.72 -13.84 -25.96
C GLU A 756 -8.77 -13.75 -24.43
N TRP A 757 -8.89 -12.53 -23.88
CA TRP A 757 -9.10 -12.33 -22.45
C TRP A 757 -10.46 -12.89 -22.01
N ALA A 758 -11.53 -12.57 -22.74
CA ALA A 758 -12.88 -13.00 -22.39
C ALA A 758 -13.06 -14.52 -22.40
N ALA A 759 -12.32 -15.24 -23.26
CA ALA A 759 -12.33 -16.70 -23.30
C ALA A 759 -11.81 -17.37 -22.01
N GLN A 760 -11.12 -16.62 -21.14
CA GLN A 760 -10.57 -17.11 -19.86
C GLN A 760 -11.50 -16.87 -18.66
N LEU A 761 -12.66 -16.25 -18.88
CA LEU A 761 -13.58 -15.82 -17.82
C LEU A 761 -14.66 -16.86 -17.51
N GLN A 762 -15.50 -16.57 -16.51
CA GLN A 762 -16.61 -17.40 -16.07
C GLN A 762 -17.93 -16.59 -16.15
N PRO A 763 -18.84 -16.87 -17.11
CA PRO A 763 -18.68 -17.80 -18.24
C PRO A 763 -17.64 -17.29 -19.26
N ALA A 764 -17.13 -18.20 -20.10
CA ALA A 764 -16.13 -17.87 -21.13
C ALA A 764 -16.76 -17.15 -22.33
N GLY A 765 -16.00 -16.24 -22.93
CA GLY A 765 -16.36 -15.51 -24.15
C GLY A 765 -16.98 -14.13 -23.90
N LEU A 766 -17.33 -13.44 -24.99
CA LEU A 766 -18.05 -12.16 -24.91
C LEU A 766 -19.54 -12.41 -24.64
N SER A 767 -20.23 -11.42 -24.08
CA SER A 767 -21.69 -11.45 -24.03
C SER A 767 -22.25 -10.89 -25.33
N GLU A 768 -22.75 -11.77 -26.20
CA GLU A 768 -23.25 -11.44 -27.55
C GLU A 768 -24.80 -11.42 -27.62
N ASP A 769 -25.47 -11.30 -26.46
CA ASP A 769 -26.89 -11.59 -26.33
C ASP A 769 -27.81 -10.39 -26.69
N ALA A 770 -28.81 -10.63 -27.56
CA ALA A 770 -29.80 -9.63 -28.03
C ALA A 770 -30.94 -9.40 -27.01
N SER A 771 -30.60 -9.43 -25.72
CA SER A 771 -31.55 -9.29 -24.61
C SER A 771 -32.05 -7.86 -24.44
N ALA A 772 -33.06 -7.65 -23.59
CA ALA A 772 -33.51 -6.31 -23.19
C ALA A 772 -32.37 -5.46 -22.58
N PHE A 773 -31.37 -6.11 -21.98
CA PHE A 773 -30.17 -5.46 -21.46
C PHE A 773 -29.36 -4.80 -22.57
N SER A 774 -29.27 -5.44 -23.74
CA SER A 774 -28.59 -4.88 -24.92
C SER A 774 -29.28 -3.63 -25.44
N ARG A 775 -30.62 -3.65 -25.54
CA ARG A 775 -31.38 -2.46 -25.98
C ARG A 775 -31.16 -1.27 -25.05
N ARG A 776 -31.26 -1.49 -23.73
CA ARG A 776 -31.05 -0.40 -22.76
C ARG A 776 -29.65 0.20 -22.86
N HIS A 777 -28.61 -0.62 -23.07
CA HIS A 777 -27.26 -0.10 -23.27
C HIS A 777 -27.11 0.70 -24.56
N GLU A 778 -27.68 0.22 -25.66
CA GLU A 778 -27.64 0.96 -26.93
C GLU A 778 -28.32 2.33 -26.80
N GLU A 779 -29.46 2.41 -26.11
CA GLU A 779 -30.11 3.67 -25.76
C GLU A 779 -29.17 4.59 -24.97
N LEU A 780 -28.52 4.09 -23.91
CA LEU A 780 -27.58 4.87 -23.13
C LEU A 780 -26.40 5.40 -23.96
N PHE A 781 -25.84 4.59 -24.87
CA PHE A 781 -24.77 5.06 -25.76
C PHE A 781 -25.26 6.10 -26.78
N GLY A 782 -26.53 6.02 -27.20
CA GLY A 782 -27.17 7.05 -28.02
C GLY A 782 -27.42 8.36 -27.26
N GLU A 783 -27.93 8.27 -26.03
CA GLU A 783 -28.19 9.41 -25.12
C GLU A 783 -26.92 10.24 -24.84
N HIS A 784 -25.74 9.59 -24.86
CA HIS A 784 -24.44 10.22 -24.60
C HIS A 784 -23.60 10.46 -25.87
N GLU A 785 -24.25 10.48 -27.04
CA GLU A 785 -23.62 10.79 -28.34
C GLU A 785 -22.40 9.93 -28.69
N LEU A 786 -22.35 8.68 -28.21
CA LEU A 786 -21.28 7.71 -28.53
C LEU A 786 -21.59 6.91 -29.81
N ILE A 787 -22.87 6.75 -30.13
CA ILE A 787 -23.38 6.19 -31.39
C ILE A 787 -24.48 7.09 -31.96
N ALA A 788 -24.76 6.93 -33.25
CA ALA A 788 -25.93 7.56 -33.86
C ALA A 788 -27.21 6.98 -33.24
N GLY A 789 -27.95 7.80 -32.50
CA GLY A 789 -29.30 7.48 -32.06
C GLY A 789 -30.34 7.83 -33.13
N GLU A 790 -31.44 7.09 -33.18
CA GLU A 790 -32.70 7.69 -33.63
C GLU A 790 -32.99 8.83 -32.64
N ARG A 791 -33.41 10.00 -33.11
CA ARG A 791 -33.87 11.07 -32.21
C ARG A 791 -35.17 10.63 -31.52
N GLY A 792 -35.10 9.70 -30.57
CA GLY A 792 -35.82 9.88 -29.33
C GLY A 792 -35.26 11.16 -28.73
N ALA A 793 -36.13 12.14 -28.48
CA ALA A 793 -35.72 13.47 -28.06
C ALA A 793 -34.59 13.39 -27.03
N MET A 794 -33.49 14.11 -27.28
CA MET A 794 -32.64 14.55 -26.19
C MET A 794 -33.58 15.06 -25.10
N PRO A 795 -33.44 14.66 -23.82
CA PRO A 795 -33.80 15.58 -22.77
C PRO A 795 -32.83 16.76 -22.96
N SER A 796 -33.28 17.72 -23.78
CA SER A 796 -32.92 19.12 -23.68
C SER A 796 -32.73 19.44 -22.20
N ALA A 797 -31.68 20.19 -21.86
CA ALA A 797 -31.44 20.79 -20.55
C ALA A 797 -32.75 20.88 -19.79
N ILE A 798 -32.89 20.09 -18.71
CA ILE A 798 -34.15 19.88 -17.98
C ILE A 798 -34.96 21.17 -18.07
N PRO A 799 -35.99 21.27 -18.95
CA PRO A 799 -37.05 22.19 -18.63
C PRO A 799 -37.53 21.66 -17.27
N PRO A 800 -37.65 22.53 -16.25
CA PRO A 800 -38.01 22.09 -14.90
C PRO A 800 -39.11 21.06 -15.06
N ARG A 801 -38.91 19.81 -14.58
CA ARG A 801 -39.84 18.70 -14.83
C ARG A 801 -41.23 19.30 -14.75
N GLU A 802 -41.89 19.43 -15.90
CA GLU A 802 -43.33 19.53 -15.89
C GLU A 802 -43.73 18.16 -15.36
N ASP A 803 -43.95 18.13 -14.05
CA ASP A 803 -45.09 17.46 -13.49
C ASP A 803 -45.02 15.91 -13.49
N GLU A 804 -44.66 15.31 -12.34
CA GLU A 804 -45.63 14.34 -11.79
C GLU A 804 -46.91 15.16 -11.66
N ALA A 805 -47.78 15.15 -12.70
CA ALA A 805 -48.94 16.04 -12.87
C ALA A 805 -49.59 16.32 -11.54
N ALA A 806 -49.12 17.40 -10.93
CA ALA A 806 -49.66 17.92 -9.71
C ALA A 806 -50.93 18.59 -10.21
N ILE A 807 -52.04 17.84 -10.28
CA ILE A 807 -53.27 18.37 -10.85
C ILE A 807 -53.78 19.42 -9.86
N GLN A 808 -53.47 20.68 -10.18
CA GLN A 808 -53.58 21.83 -9.28
C GLN A 808 -52.86 21.60 -7.93
N GLY A 809 -51.61 21.13 -7.96
CA GLY A 809 -50.76 20.99 -6.76
C GLY A 809 -50.84 19.65 -6.04
N TRP A 810 -51.77 18.78 -6.41
CA TRP A 810 -51.98 17.46 -5.79
C TRP A 810 -51.37 16.31 -6.58
N ILE A 811 -50.67 15.41 -5.90
CA ILE A 811 -49.93 14.28 -6.46
C ILE A 811 -50.54 12.97 -5.94
N GLY A 812 -50.71 11.97 -6.82
CA GLY A 812 -51.05 10.59 -6.42
C GLY A 812 -49.80 9.78 -6.09
N ARG A 813 -49.84 8.98 -5.02
CA ARG A 813 -48.78 8.05 -4.63
C ARG A 813 -49.36 6.65 -4.39
N ASN A 814 -48.62 5.61 -4.78
CA ASN A 814 -49.06 4.21 -4.78
C ASN A 814 -50.35 3.96 -5.60
N GLY A 815 -50.55 4.79 -6.62
CA GLY A 815 -51.72 4.80 -7.48
C GLY A 815 -51.60 5.87 -8.56
N VAL A 816 -52.37 5.71 -9.63
CA VAL A 816 -52.42 6.62 -10.77
C VAL A 816 -53.47 7.70 -10.48
N LEU A 817 -53.07 8.96 -10.59
CA LEU A 817 -53.96 10.12 -10.42
C LEU A 817 -54.33 10.68 -11.79
N THR A 818 -55.61 10.67 -12.11
CA THR A 818 -56.15 11.12 -13.39
C THR A 818 -57.17 12.22 -13.17
N LYS A 819 -57.12 13.30 -13.97
CA LYS A 819 -58.20 14.31 -14.01
C LYS A 819 -59.35 13.77 -14.86
N THR A 820 -60.55 13.70 -14.31
CA THR A 820 -61.78 13.36 -15.03
C THR A 820 -62.63 14.61 -15.25
N GLU A 821 -63.72 14.51 -16.02
CA GLU A 821 -64.70 15.60 -16.15
C GLU A 821 -65.38 15.96 -14.82
N SER A 822 -65.36 15.05 -13.84
CA SER A 822 -66.07 15.17 -12.57
C SER A 822 -65.18 15.48 -11.36
N GLY A 823 -63.85 15.35 -11.48
CA GLY A 823 -62.92 15.50 -10.37
C GLY A 823 -61.53 14.89 -10.62
N LEU A 824 -60.87 14.50 -9.52
CA LEU A 824 -59.65 13.68 -9.52
C LEU A 824 -59.99 12.24 -9.20
N LEU A 825 -59.59 11.32 -10.07
CA LEU A 825 -59.67 9.88 -9.87
C LEU A 825 -58.30 9.35 -9.42
N LEU A 826 -58.27 8.69 -8.26
CA LEU A 826 -57.10 7.97 -7.78
C LEU A 826 -57.38 6.47 -7.82
N GLU A 827 -56.65 5.75 -8.69
CA GLU A 827 -56.72 4.30 -8.84
C GLU A 827 -55.46 3.65 -8.26
N PRO A 828 -55.56 2.63 -7.40
CA PRO A 828 -54.39 1.93 -6.88
C PRO A 828 -53.64 1.18 -7.99
N GLU A 829 -52.31 1.13 -7.89
CA GLU A 829 -51.47 0.41 -8.85
C GLU A 829 -51.40 -1.09 -8.50
N SER A 830 -51.65 -1.98 -9.47
CA SER A 830 -51.77 -3.43 -9.23
C SER A 830 -50.49 -4.11 -8.74
N GLU A 831 -49.32 -3.49 -8.92
CA GLU A 831 -48.01 -4.01 -8.50
C GLU A 831 -47.55 -3.47 -7.13
N ALA A 832 -48.26 -2.49 -6.55
CA ALA A 832 -47.93 -1.92 -5.24
C ALA A 832 -48.37 -2.87 -4.11
N ALA A 833 -47.58 -3.91 -3.87
CA ALA A 833 -47.85 -4.92 -2.84
C ALA A 833 -48.02 -4.29 -1.43
N GLY A 834 -49.28 -4.07 -1.02
CA GLY A 834 -49.67 -3.73 0.36
C GLY A 834 -49.62 -2.24 0.76
N ALA A 835 -49.22 -1.32 -0.13
CA ALA A 835 -49.17 0.11 0.19
C ALA A 835 -50.48 0.83 -0.19
N ARG A 836 -51.06 1.60 0.74
CA ARG A 836 -52.29 2.37 0.52
C ARG A 836 -52.03 3.51 -0.48
N ALA A 837 -52.83 3.62 -1.54
CA ALA A 837 -52.84 4.78 -2.43
C ALA A 837 -53.22 6.05 -1.65
N PHE A 838 -52.66 7.21 -1.99
CA PHE A 838 -53.05 8.48 -1.38
C PHE A 838 -52.79 9.69 -2.27
N LEU A 839 -53.59 10.73 -2.07
CA LEU A 839 -53.36 12.08 -2.59
C LEU A 839 -52.45 12.85 -1.63
N THR A 840 -51.52 13.64 -2.16
CA THR A 840 -50.58 14.40 -1.35
C THR A 840 -50.32 15.77 -1.94
N ASN A 841 -50.24 16.79 -1.09
CA ASN A 841 -49.77 18.13 -1.46
C ASN A 841 -48.81 18.62 -0.38
N SER A 842 -47.57 18.91 -0.77
CA SER A 842 -46.46 19.27 0.12
C SER A 842 -46.08 20.76 0.08
N ARG A 843 -46.86 21.58 -0.64
CA ARG A 843 -46.61 23.01 -0.85
C ARG A 843 -47.76 23.86 -0.30
N LEU A 844 -48.45 23.35 0.72
CA LEU A 844 -49.53 24.07 1.38
C LEU A 844 -48.94 25.11 2.35
N ASP A 845 -49.73 26.15 2.64
CA ASP A 845 -49.35 27.13 3.66
C ASP A 845 -50.58 27.61 4.44
N ILE A 846 -51.22 26.65 5.11
CA ILE A 846 -52.55 26.83 5.71
C ILE A 846 -52.40 27.13 7.21
N PRO A 847 -52.89 28.27 7.73
CA PRO A 847 -52.96 28.51 9.16
C PRO A 847 -53.98 27.57 9.81
N GLY A 848 -53.53 26.69 10.71
CA GLY A 848 -54.42 25.88 11.52
C GLY A 848 -55.02 26.64 12.71
N PRO A 849 -56.11 26.15 13.35
CA PRO A 849 -56.85 24.93 13.00
C PRO A 849 -57.79 25.15 11.81
N VAL A 850 -57.99 24.09 11.04
CA VAL A 850 -58.76 24.12 9.79
C VAL A 850 -59.66 22.91 9.68
N THR A 851 -60.82 23.07 9.07
CA THR A 851 -61.70 21.95 8.68
C THR A 851 -61.54 21.69 7.19
N VAL A 852 -61.18 20.46 6.82
CA VAL A 852 -61.12 20.03 5.43
C VAL A 852 -62.48 19.48 5.02
N VAL A 853 -63.14 20.14 4.06
CA VAL A 853 -64.40 19.70 3.46
C VAL A 853 -64.07 19.04 2.12
N LEU A 854 -64.25 17.73 2.04
CA LEU A 854 -64.01 16.93 0.84
C LEU A 854 -65.33 16.56 0.19
N ARG A 855 -65.47 16.80 -1.12
CA ARG A 855 -66.58 16.25 -1.92
C ARG A 855 -66.09 15.02 -2.67
N ILE A 856 -66.51 13.83 -2.24
CA ILE A 856 -65.91 12.54 -2.61
C ILE A 856 -66.96 11.48 -2.94
N ARG A 857 -66.56 10.45 -3.70
CA ARG A 857 -67.32 9.23 -3.95
C ARG A 857 -66.39 8.02 -4.14
N ALA A 858 -66.95 6.81 -4.08
CA ALA A 858 -66.24 5.58 -4.42
C ALA A 858 -66.57 5.13 -5.85
N VAL A 859 -65.63 4.48 -6.55
CA VAL A 859 -65.84 3.98 -7.92
C VAL A 859 -66.23 2.49 -7.92
N ALA A 860 -65.62 1.66 -7.05
CA ALA A 860 -66.05 0.29 -6.75
C ALA A 860 -65.41 -0.20 -5.43
N GLY A 861 -66.15 -0.93 -4.58
CA GLY A 861 -65.63 -1.59 -3.36
C GLY A 861 -65.07 -0.68 -2.24
N GLY A 862 -64.98 0.64 -2.45
CA GLY A 862 -64.25 1.58 -1.61
C GLY A 862 -65.03 2.19 -0.42
N THR A 863 -65.75 1.38 0.36
CA THR A 863 -66.46 1.86 1.56
C THR A 863 -65.67 1.55 2.83
N GLY A 864 -65.38 2.54 3.68
CA GLY A 864 -64.63 2.28 4.92
C GLY A 864 -63.91 3.50 5.51
N PRO A 865 -62.98 3.30 6.46
CA PRO A 865 -62.26 4.39 7.11
C PRO A 865 -61.18 5.01 6.20
N GLY A 866 -61.40 6.28 5.82
CA GLY A 866 -60.42 7.19 5.24
C GLY A 866 -59.53 7.85 6.31
N ARG A 867 -58.37 8.37 5.91
CA ARG A 867 -57.47 9.13 6.80
C ARG A 867 -56.98 10.40 6.12
N ILE A 868 -56.90 11.49 6.86
CA ILE A 868 -56.13 12.69 6.50
C ILE A 868 -54.95 12.78 7.45
N THR A 869 -53.73 12.79 6.93
CA THR A 869 -52.53 13.09 7.73
C THR A 869 -51.94 14.42 7.29
N TRP A 870 -51.32 15.14 8.21
CA TRP A 870 -50.68 16.41 7.90
C TRP A 870 -49.36 16.55 8.63
N ARG A 871 -48.53 17.49 8.20
CA ARG A 871 -47.36 17.94 8.95
C ARG A 871 -47.13 19.43 8.76
N THR A 872 -46.43 20.01 9.71
CA THR A 872 -46.01 21.41 9.74
C THR A 872 -44.57 21.50 9.19
N ARG A 873 -43.63 22.06 9.95
CA ARG A 873 -42.20 22.15 9.59
C ARG A 873 -41.43 20.85 9.79
N GLU A 874 -42.05 19.86 10.43
CA GLU A 874 -41.44 18.57 10.74
C GLU A 874 -41.17 17.75 9.48
N ALA A 875 -40.09 16.96 9.47
CA ALA A 875 -39.70 16.16 8.31
C ALA A 875 -40.58 14.90 8.11
N SER A 876 -41.30 14.46 9.14
CA SER A 876 -42.17 13.27 9.14
C SER A 876 -43.57 13.60 9.63
N PHE A 877 -44.57 12.78 9.31
CA PHE A 877 -45.93 12.92 9.83
C PHE A 877 -45.97 12.33 11.24
N ALA A 878 -46.29 13.13 12.25
CA ALA A 878 -46.36 12.65 13.63
C ALA A 878 -47.59 11.77 13.85
N GLU A 879 -47.52 10.82 14.79
CA GLU A 879 -48.62 9.87 15.07
C GLU A 879 -49.93 10.56 15.47
N HIS A 880 -49.86 11.76 16.05
CA HIS A 880 -51.02 12.56 16.44
C HIS A 880 -51.54 13.49 15.34
N GLN A 881 -50.83 13.63 14.22
CA GLN A 881 -51.22 14.48 13.09
C GLN A 881 -52.01 13.67 12.05
N VAL A 882 -53.06 13.01 12.53
CA VAL A 882 -53.96 12.21 11.73
C VAL A 882 -55.40 12.40 12.19
N SER A 883 -56.33 12.41 11.24
CA SER A 883 -57.76 12.37 11.51
C SER A 883 -58.42 11.37 10.58
N GLU A 884 -59.24 10.52 11.16
CA GLU A 884 -59.97 9.49 10.42
C GLU A 884 -61.37 9.99 10.09
N PHE A 885 -61.89 9.56 8.95
CA PHE A 885 -63.24 9.87 8.51
C PHE A 885 -63.82 8.68 7.75
N ARG A 886 -65.14 8.64 7.55
CA ARG A 886 -65.78 7.56 6.79
C ARG A 886 -65.95 7.97 5.33
N TRP A 887 -65.46 7.15 4.41
CA TRP A 887 -65.72 7.32 2.99
C TRP A 887 -67.18 6.93 2.69
N PRO A 888 -67.92 7.72 1.89
CA PRO A 888 -69.33 7.47 1.59
C PRO A 888 -69.55 6.15 0.83
N GLU A 889 -70.76 5.59 0.98
CA GLU A 889 -71.21 4.40 0.28
C GLU A 889 -71.94 4.76 -1.02
N GLY A 890 -71.62 4.06 -2.11
CA GLY A 890 -72.23 4.28 -3.44
C GLY A 890 -71.48 5.26 -4.35
N GLU A 891 -71.99 5.41 -5.58
CA GLU A 891 -71.42 6.24 -6.65
C GLU A 891 -71.87 7.72 -6.59
N GLU A 892 -72.68 8.09 -5.59
CA GLU A 892 -73.15 9.46 -5.38
C GLU A 892 -72.09 10.34 -4.71
N TRP A 893 -71.99 11.59 -5.15
CA TRP A 893 -71.15 12.61 -4.52
C TRP A 893 -71.66 12.97 -3.11
N ARG A 894 -70.79 12.90 -2.11
CA ARG A 894 -71.08 13.29 -0.73
C ARG A 894 -70.01 14.24 -0.21
N GLU A 895 -70.42 15.18 0.63
CA GLU A 895 -69.49 16.05 1.36
C GLU A 895 -69.14 15.45 2.72
N VAL A 896 -67.86 15.47 3.06
CA VAL A 896 -67.32 15.03 4.35
C VAL A 896 -66.43 16.12 4.92
N ALA A 897 -66.71 16.54 6.16
CA ALA A 897 -65.91 17.51 6.89
C ALA A 897 -65.00 16.81 7.91
N VAL A 898 -63.71 17.15 7.91
CA VAL A 898 -62.68 16.55 8.78
C VAL A 898 -61.89 17.66 9.48
N GLU A 899 -61.87 17.67 10.80
CA GLU A 899 -61.13 18.66 11.58
C GLU A 899 -59.64 18.32 11.65
N LEU A 900 -58.76 19.27 11.29
CA LEU A 900 -57.32 19.17 11.46
C LEU A 900 -56.95 20.03 12.67
N ARG A 901 -56.75 19.37 13.82
CA ARG A 901 -56.50 20.01 15.14
C ARG A 901 -55.07 20.54 15.30
N GLU A 902 -54.48 21.05 14.24
CA GLU A 902 -53.16 21.69 14.25
C GLU A 902 -53.32 23.18 14.52
N ARG A 903 -52.54 23.75 15.44
CA ARG A 903 -52.56 25.19 15.71
C ARG A 903 -51.50 25.94 14.91
N SER A 904 -50.53 25.21 14.36
CA SER A 904 -49.44 25.74 13.56
C SER A 904 -49.83 25.80 12.07
N ARG A 905 -48.94 26.36 11.24
CA ARG A 905 -49.13 26.34 9.79
C ARG A 905 -48.89 24.93 9.23
N ILE A 906 -49.88 24.40 8.54
CA ILE A 906 -49.85 23.10 7.87
C ILE A 906 -49.19 23.28 6.51
N GLN A 907 -48.12 22.51 6.26
CA GLN A 907 -47.32 22.62 5.04
C GLN A 907 -47.54 21.46 4.08
N HIS A 908 -48.01 20.33 4.59
CA HIS A 908 -48.17 19.12 3.81
C HIS A 908 -49.35 18.30 4.33
N VAL A 909 -50.25 17.92 3.43
CA VAL A 909 -51.42 17.07 3.72
C VAL A 909 -51.41 15.84 2.81
N ARG A 910 -51.84 14.70 3.37
CA ARG A 910 -52.15 13.47 2.65
C ARG A 910 -53.59 13.06 2.90
N ILE A 911 -54.32 12.70 1.85
CA ILE A 911 -55.68 12.16 1.92
C ILE A 911 -55.64 10.71 1.44
N GLN A 912 -56.02 9.79 2.31
CA GLN A 912 -55.85 8.35 2.12
C GLN A 912 -57.25 7.69 2.07
N PRO A 913 -57.71 7.17 0.93
CA PRO A 913 -58.98 6.43 0.80
C PRO A 913 -58.96 5.06 1.48
N PRO A 914 -60.10 4.41 1.77
CA PRO A 914 -60.14 3.13 2.49
C PRO A 914 -59.18 2.07 1.95
N VAL A 915 -58.64 1.24 2.83
CA VAL A 915 -57.77 0.12 2.44
C VAL A 915 -58.56 -0.85 1.56
N GLY A 916 -58.04 -1.17 0.38
CA GLY A 916 -58.69 -2.07 -0.58
C GLY A 916 -59.69 -1.40 -1.53
N ALA A 917 -59.79 -0.06 -1.55
CA ALA A 917 -60.59 0.63 -2.55
C ALA A 917 -59.98 0.48 -3.96
N GLU A 918 -60.77 0.03 -4.94
CA GLU A 918 -60.35 -0.14 -6.34
C GLU A 918 -60.27 1.18 -7.11
N GLY A 919 -60.82 2.26 -6.54
CA GLY A 919 -60.74 3.61 -7.07
C GLY A 919 -61.60 4.58 -6.26
N VAL A 920 -61.12 5.81 -6.09
CA VAL A 920 -61.86 6.89 -5.42
C VAL A 920 -61.79 8.19 -6.22
N GLU A 921 -62.86 8.98 -6.15
CA GLU A 921 -62.87 10.30 -6.76
C GLU A 921 -63.03 11.43 -5.74
N VAL A 922 -62.36 12.55 -6.02
CA VAL A 922 -62.43 13.81 -5.28
C VAL A 922 -62.82 14.93 -6.23
N GLN A 923 -64.00 15.51 -6.05
CA GLN A 923 -64.51 16.61 -6.89
C GLN A 923 -64.08 17.98 -6.36
N ALA A 924 -64.01 18.14 -5.04
CA ALA A 924 -63.60 19.39 -4.41
C ALA A 924 -62.95 19.13 -3.06
N MET A 925 -62.05 20.04 -2.66
CA MET A 925 -61.41 20.05 -1.35
C MET A 925 -61.32 21.49 -0.87
N GLU A 926 -61.95 21.80 0.27
CA GLU A 926 -61.90 23.12 0.87
C GLU A 926 -61.25 23.06 2.25
N PHE A 927 -60.33 23.97 2.51
CA PHE A 927 -59.70 24.17 3.80
C PHE A 927 -60.35 25.39 4.44
N ARG A 928 -61.24 25.18 5.41
CA ARG A 928 -62.01 26.24 6.08
C ARG A 928 -61.42 26.61 7.44
N GLY A 929 -60.92 27.83 7.57
CA GLY A 929 -60.43 28.41 8.83
C GLY A 929 -61.41 29.47 9.33
N ALA A 930 -61.87 29.36 10.58
CA ALA A 930 -62.82 30.30 11.19
C ALA A 930 -64.11 30.58 10.38
N GLY A 931 -64.54 29.64 9.53
CA GLY A 931 -65.74 29.77 8.68
C GLY A 931 -65.49 30.36 7.29
N GLU A 932 -64.27 30.79 6.98
CA GLU A 932 -63.85 31.26 5.66
C GLU A 932 -63.04 30.19 4.93
N VAL A 933 -63.13 30.15 3.60
CA VAL A 933 -62.33 29.24 2.77
C VAL A 933 -60.94 29.84 2.61
N VAL A 934 -59.94 29.16 3.18
CA VAL A 934 -58.53 29.59 3.21
C VAL A 934 -57.75 29.01 2.05
N GLU A 935 -58.13 27.81 1.60
CA GLU A 935 -57.63 27.19 0.39
C GLU A 935 -58.74 26.35 -0.24
N TYR A 936 -58.87 26.40 -1.57
CA TYR A 936 -59.96 25.77 -2.30
C TYR A 936 -59.44 25.07 -3.55
N TRP A 937 -59.87 23.84 -3.74
CA TRP A 937 -59.58 23.05 -4.92
C TRP A 937 -60.87 22.51 -5.53
N PHE A 938 -60.98 22.62 -6.84
CA PHE A 938 -62.12 22.12 -7.61
C PHE A 938 -61.63 21.39 -8.86
N GLY A 939 -62.09 20.15 -9.02
CA GLY A 939 -61.64 19.27 -10.09
C GLY A 939 -62.36 19.44 -11.42
N GLY A 940 -63.50 20.14 -11.44
CA GLY A 940 -64.26 20.47 -12.66
C GLY A 940 -63.70 21.66 -13.43
#